data_AF-A0A2G5DNH4-F1
#
_entry.id   AF-A0A2G5DNH4-F1
#
_cell.length_a   1.000
_cell.length_b   1.000
_cell.length_c   1.000
_cell.angle_alpha   90.00
_cell.angle_beta   90.00
_cell.angle_gamma   90.00
#
_symmetry.space_group_name_H-M   'P 1'
#
loop_
_entity.id
_entity.type
_entity.pdbx_description
1 polymer ?
#
loop_
_entity_poly.entity_id
_entity_poly.type
_entity_poly.pdbx_seq_one_letter_code
_entity_poly.pdbx_strand_id
1 'polypeptide(L)'
;MIEKHVSSSVFFRIEHEKIPCDRHKIAALSAPFNAMLNGGFTESLQEEIDISKNGITPSGMRAVREFSETGSLGDHCPDVLLEVLIFANRFCCERLKDACDRKLASLVSTRQEAVALMEYALEEHSPVLAASCLQVFLYEIPNCLNDDRVIKIFRDASKYHISIMVGSAAFSLYCLLSEVTMARDPCSDITAYFLERLVESAVSNRQKQLSFHQLACVRLLRKEFNEAEQLFEAAVSAGHVYSVAGLARLDFIKGQKFRSYEKMSSVISSFSPLGWMYQERSLYCDGEKKWENLEKATELEPTLNYPYMYRAASLMRKENVQAALAEVNRILGFKLALDCLELRFCFYLALEDYPAALCDVQAILTLAPEYRMFEGRVAATQLCTLVREHVENWTTADCWLQLYDRWSSVDDIGSLSVIYQMLESDAAKGVLYFRQSLLLLRLSCPEAAMRSLQLARQNAATEHERLVYEGWILYDTGHCEEGLHKAEESIQLKRSFEAFFLKAYALADSSLDSSCSSTVVSLLEDALKCPSDRLRKGQALNNLGSVYVDCGKLDLAADCYISALKIRHTRAHQGLARVHFLRGDRNAAYEEMTRLIEKAQNNASAYEKRSEYCDRELTKADLEMVTQLDPLRVYPYRYRAAVSMDSHKEKEAIAELSRAIAFKADLHLLHLRAAFHEHIGDVSGALRDCRAALSVDPNHQEMLELHNRVNSQEP
;
A
#
# COMPACT_ATOMS: atom_id res chain seq x y z
N MET A 1 23.61 -75.66 -2.89
CA MET A 1 23.80 -74.24 -2.53
C MET A 1 23.00 -74.01 -1.27
N ILE A 2 23.68 -73.66 -0.17
CA ILE A 2 23.04 -73.42 1.13
C ILE A 2 22.36 -72.05 1.04
N GLU A 3 21.03 -72.02 1.11
CA GLU A 3 20.29 -70.78 1.40
C GLU A 3 20.75 -70.30 2.78
N LYS A 4 21.66 -69.32 2.80
CA LYS A 4 22.01 -68.63 4.04
C LYS A 4 20.82 -67.72 4.38
N HIS A 5 20.06 -68.11 5.41
CA HIS A 5 19.09 -67.24 6.06
C HIS A 5 19.83 -65.99 6.56
N VAL A 6 19.68 -64.87 5.86
CA VAL A 6 20.13 -63.56 6.33
C VAL A 6 19.13 -63.08 7.38
N SER A 7 19.62 -62.66 8.54
CA SER A 7 18.78 -62.17 9.64
C SER A 7 17.95 -60.95 9.22
N SER A 8 16.69 -60.90 9.66
CA SER A 8 15.79 -59.76 9.46
C SER A 8 16.22 -58.52 10.24
N SER A 9 17.04 -58.68 11.28
CA SER A 9 17.64 -57.59 12.03
C SER A 9 19.05 -57.27 11.54
N VAL A 10 19.36 -55.98 11.39
CA VAL A 10 20.71 -55.47 11.12
C VAL A 10 21.08 -54.42 12.16
N PHE A 11 22.33 -54.42 12.62
CA PHE A 11 22.86 -53.44 13.56
C PHE A 11 23.73 -52.43 12.82
N PHE A 12 23.34 -51.16 12.89
CA PHE A 12 24.20 -50.08 12.42
C PHE A 12 25.07 -49.61 13.58
N ARG A 13 26.39 -49.76 13.45
CA ARG A 13 27.36 -49.26 14.43
C ARG A 13 27.73 -47.81 14.09
N ILE A 14 27.59 -46.95 15.08
CA ILE A 14 28.00 -45.54 15.04
C ILE A 14 28.86 -45.31 16.28
N GLU A 15 30.16 -45.09 16.05
CA GLU A 15 31.18 -45.01 17.08
C GLU A 15 31.19 -46.24 17.98
N HIS A 16 30.70 -46.09 19.22
CA HIS A 16 30.62 -47.15 20.22
C HIS A 16 29.21 -47.73 20.39
N GLU A 17 28.19 -47.14 19.74
CA GLU A 17 26.80 -47.56 19.85
C GLU A 17 26.37 -48.46 18.69
N LYS A 18 25.51 -49.44 19.00
CA LYS A 18 24.87 -50.32 18.00
C LYS A 18 23.37 -50.09 18.00
N ILE A 19 22.83 -49.67 16.87
CA ILE A 19 21.40 -49.38 16.74
C ILE A 19 20.74 -50.52 15.96
N PRO A 20 19.81 -51.27 16.57
CA PRO A 20 19.09 -52.34 15.91
C PRO A 20 18.04 -51.75 14.97
N CYS A 21 18.03 -52.20 13.71
CA CYS A 21 17.06 -51.83 12.69
C CYS A 21 16.50 -53.07 11.97
N ASP A 22 15.29 -52.94 11.43
CA ASP A 22 14.71 -53.93 10.52
C ASP A 22 15.33 -53.77 9.12
N ARG A 23 15.95 -54.85 8.61
CA ARG A 23 16.66 -54.86 7.33
C ARG A 23 15.75 -54.49 6.17
N HIS A 24 14.52 -55.01 6.15
CA HIS A 24 13.58 -54.76 5.05
C HIS A 24 13.05 -53.34 5.07
N LYS A 25 12.78 -52.78 6.25
CA LYS A 25 12.29 -51.40 6.39
C LYS A 25 13.35 -50.38 6.00
N ILE A 26 14.60 -50.57 6.43
CA ILE A 26 15.70 -49.68 6.01
C ILE A 26 15.98 -49.83 4.51
N ALA A 27 15.98 -51.06 3.99
CA ALA A 27 16.13 -51.30 2.55
C ALA A 27 15.05 -50.59 1.72
N ALA A 28 13.83 -50.45 2.24
CA ALA A 28 12.73 -49.78 1.56
C ALA A 28 12.85 -48.25 1.52
N LEU A 29 13.76 -47.64 2.29
CA LEU A 29 13.95 -46.18 2.30
C LEU A 29 14.51 -45.64 0.98
N SER A 30 15.37 -46.40 0.31
CA SER A 30 15.98 -45.99 -0.95
C SER A 30 16.59 -47.14 -1.76
N ALA A 31 16.80 -46.92 -3.05
CA ALA A 31 17.47 -47.90 -3.92
C ALA A 31 18.92 -48.21 -3.46
N PRO A 32 19.74 -47.22 -3.01
CA PRO A 32 21.04 -47.49 -2.39
C PRO A 32 20.98 -48.43 -1.18
N PHE A 33 20.04 -48.22 -0.24
CA PHE A 33 19.89 -49.10 0.92
C PHE A 33 19.44 -50.51 0.51
N ASN A 34 18.53 -50.62 -0.46
CA ASN A 34 18.12 -51.91 -0.98
C ASN A 34 19.29 -52.68 -1.62
N ALA A 35 20.11 -52.00 -2.41
CA ALA A 35 21.30 -52.60 -3.01
C ALA A 35 22.32 -53.03 -1.94
N MET A 36 22.57 -52.19 -0.94
CA MET A 36 23.52 -52.49 0.15
C MET A 36 23.08 -53.67 1.01
N LEU A 37 21.80 -53.71 1.40
CA LEU A 37 21.29 -54.68 2.38
C LEU A 37 20.77 -55.98 1.78
N ASN A 38 20.29 -55.94 0.53
CA ASN A 38 19.68 -57.09 -0.16
C ASN A 38 20.36 -57.43 -1.51
N GLY A 39 21.32 -56.62 -1.97
CA GLY A 39 22.03 -56.83 -3.24
C GLY A 39 23.34 -57.60 -3.08
N GLY A 40 24.27 -57.41 -4.03
CA GLY A 40 25.53 -58.18 -4.12
C GLY A 40 26.68 -57.65 -3.26
N PHE A 41 26.46 -56.67 -2.38
CA PHE A 41 27.50 -56.06 -1.55
C PHE A 41 27.84 -56.93 -0.32
N THR A 42 29.02 -56.74 0.26
CA THR A 42 29.48 -57.48 1.46
C THR A 42 28.55 -57.29 2.67
N GLU A 43 27.96 -56.11 2.76
CA GLU A 43 27.02 -55.64 3.77
C GLU A 43 25.71 -56.45 3.77
N SER A 44 25.33 -57.04 2.64
CA SER A 44 24.15 -57.91 2.54
C SER A 44 24.26 -59.17 3.39
N LEU A 45 25.49 -59.62 3.66
CA LEU A 45 25.81 -60.82 4.44
C LEU A 45 26.23 -60.51 5.88
N GLN A 46 26.34 -59.23 6.25
CA GLN A 46 26.76 -58.78 7.58
C GLN A 46 25.56 -58.46 8.46
N GLU A 47 25.60 -58.89 9.72
CA GLU A 47 24.61 -58.50 10.74
C GLU A 47 24.95 -57.15 11.38
N GLU A 48 26.20 -56.70 11.27
CA GLU A 48 26.68 -55.43 11.80
C GLU A 48 27.40 -54.63 10.71
N ILE A 49 26.91 -53.42 10.44
CA ILE A 49 27.42 -52.51 9.42
C ILE A 49 27.89 -51.23 10.10
N ASP A 50 29.14 -50.84 9.90
CA ASP A 50 29.70 -49.60 10.45
C ASP A 50 29.44 -48.42 9.51
N ILE A 51 28.67 -47.43 9.99
CA ILE A 51 28.36 -46.18 9.28
C ILE A 51 28.88 -44.94 10.01
N SER A 52 29.83 -45.10 10.93
CA SER A 52 30.37 -44.00 11.76
C SER A 52 30.99 -42.87 10.94
N LYS A 53 31.42 -43.14 9.69
CA LYS A 53 32.02 -42.14 8.79
C LYS A 53 31.01 -41.43 7.89
N ASN A 54 29.71 -41.66 8.11
CA ASN A 54 28.65 -41.13 7.26
C ASN A 54 28.03 -39.82 7.77
N GLY A 55 28.56 -39.27 8.86
CA GLY A 55 28.12 -37.98 9.40
C GLY A 55 26.78 -38.05 10.14
N ILE A 56 26.41 -39.23 10.65
CA ILE A 56 25.19 -39.46 11.42
C ILE A 56 25.56 -39.89 12.86
N THR A 57 24.94 -39.28 13.85
CA THR A 57 25.04 -39.58 15.28
C THR A 57 24.10 -40.72 15.65
N PRO A 58 24.27 -41.31 16.85
CA PRO A 58 23.33 -42.32 17.33
C PRO A 58 21.89 -41.81 17.42
N SER A 59 21.68 -40.52 17.74
CA SER A 59 20.35 -39.92 17.79
C SER A 59 19.72 -39.79 16.41
N GLY A 60 20.46 -39.32 15.41
CA GLY A 60 19.96 -39.25 14.03
C GLY A 60 19.61 -40.61 13.47
N MET A 61 20.43 -41.64 13.70
CA MET A 61 20.13 -42.99 13.21
C MET A 61 18.94 -43.63 13.92
N ARG A 62 18.68 -43.29 15.20
CA ARG A 62 17.43 -43.66 15.87
C ARG A 62 16.21 -42.99 15.22
N ALA A 63 16.34 -41.73 14.77
CA ALA A 63 15.27 -41.05 14.02
C ALA A 63 15.05 -41.65 12.62
N VAL A 64 16.12 -42.05 11.91
CA VAL A 64 16.02 -42.81 10.64
C VAL A 64 15.28 -44.12 10.86
N ARG A 65 15.63 -44.85 11.92
CA ARG A 65 14.94 -46.09 12.29
C ARG A 65 13.46 -45.83 12.58
N GLU A 66 13.14 -44.86 13.42
CA GLU A 66 11.77 -44.47 13.74
C GLU A 66 10.97 -44.18 12.47
N PHE A 67 11.52 -43.37 11.56
CA PHE A 67 10.87 -43.07 10.28
C PHE A 67 10.67 -44.32 9.42
N SER A 68 11.65 -45.23 9.37
CA SER A 68 11.51 -46.49 8.63
C SER A 68 10.36 -47.36 9.15
N GLU A 69 10.01 -47.22 10.42
CA GLU A 69 8.95 -48.00 11.08
C GLU A 69 7.57 -47.35 11.00
N THR A 70 7.51 -46.03 11.14
CA THR A 70 6.25 -45.26 11.28
C THR A 70 5.88 -44.47 10.02
N GLY A 71 6.85 -44.16 9.16
CA GLY A 71 6.70 -43.23 8.04
C GLY A 71 6.64 -41.75 8.45
N SER A 72 6.93 -41.44 9.72
CA SER A 72 6.89 -40.08 10.28
C SER A 72 8.07 -39.82 11.21
N LEU A 73 8.53 -38.57 11.29
CA LEU A 73 9.55 -38.13 12.25
C LEU A 73 8.88 -37.57 13.50
N GLY A 74 9.31 -38.00 14.68
CA GLY A 74 8.91 -37.43 15.96
C GLY A 74 9.47 -36.02 16.21
N ASP A 75 9.29 -35.52 17.43
CA ASP A 75 9.85 -34.23 17.86
C ASP A 75 11.34 -34.39 18.23
N HIS A 76 12.19 -34.14 17.23
CA HIS A 76 13.65 -34.11 17.36
C HIS A 76 14.16 -32.68 17.34
N CYS A 77 15.33 -32.43 17.94
CA CYS A 77 15.95 -31.11 17.86
C CYS A 77 16.38 -30.77 16.42
N PRO A 78 16.46 -29.47 16.05
CA PRO A 78 16.84 -29.04 14.70
C PRO A 78 18.17 -29.64 14.21
N ASP A 79 19.17 -29.74 15.10
CA ASP A 79 20.48 -30.31 14.75
C ASP A 79 20.39 -31.77 14.29
N VAL A 80 19.57 -32.58 14.98
CA VAL A 80 19.33 -33.98 14.60
C VAL A 80 18.54 -34.05 13.29
N LEU A 81 17.56 -33.19 13.09
CA LEU A 81 16.79 -33.16 11.83
C LEU A 81 17.66 -32.75 10.62
N LEU A 82 18.58 -31.80 10.80
CA LEU A 82 19.57 -31.40 9.78
C LEU A 82 20.51 -32.55 9.44
N GLU A 83 21.02 -33.24 10.45
CA GLU A 83 21.87 -34.42 10.27
C GLU A 83 21.14 -35.53 9.48
N VAL A 84 19.88 -35.81 9.85
CA VAL A 84 19.04 -36.79 9.16
C VAL A 84 18.70 -36.33 7.74
N LEU A 85 18.54 -35.03 7.49
CA LEU A 85 18.34 -34.46 6.16
C LEU A 85 19.57 -34.70 5.26
N ILE A 86 20.77 -34.38 5.74
CA ILE A 86 22.04 -34.62 5.04
C ILE A 86 22.20 -36.11 4.75
N PHE A 87 21.91 -36.96 5.74
CA PHE A 87 21.94 -38.41 5.58
C PHE A 87 20.94 -38.89 4.53
N ALA A 88 19.70 -38.41 4.58
CA ALA A 88 18.66 -38.77 3.63
C ALA A 88 19.07 -38.39 2.20
N ASN A 89 19.66 -37.21 2.01
CA ASN A 89 20.15 -36.76 0.71
C ASN A 89 21.31 -37.65 0.22
N ARG A 90 22.28 -37.95 1.09
CA ARG A 90 23.45 -38.81 0.78
C ARG A 90 23.06 -40.22 0.34
N PHE A 91 22.00 -40.77 0.93
CA PHE A 91 21.52 -42.13 0.63
C PHE A 91 20.28 -42.16 -0.28
N CYS A 92 19.90 -41.01 -0.87
CA CYS A 92 18.75 -40.86 -1.77
C CYS A 92 17.41 -41.34 -1.16
N CYS A 93 17.19 -41.08 0.12
CA CYS A 93 15.97 -41.40 0.85
C CYS A 93 14.93 -40.28 0.69
N GLU A 94 14.30 -40.17 -0.48
CA GLU A 94 13.43 -39.03 -0.84
C GLU A 94 12.28 -38.78 0.16
N ARG A 95 11.62 -39.83 0.65
CA ARG A 95 10.50 -39.67 1.60
C ARG A 95 10.98 -39.18 2.97
N LEU A 96 12.16 -39.63 3.40
CA LEU A 96 12.77 -39.17 4.65
C LEU A 96 13.24 -37.72 4.51
N LYS A 97 13.80 -37.37 3.36
CA LYS A 97 14.22 -36.01 3.03
C LYS A 97 13.03 -35.04 3.06
N ASP A 98 11.93 -35.34 2.37
CA ASP A 98 10.72 -34.50 2.39
C ASP A 98 10.12 -34.36 3.81
N ALA A 99 10.16 -35.42 4.61
CA ALA A 99 9.72 -35.36 6.01
C ALA A 99 10.61 -34.44 6.87
N CYS A 100 11.94 -34.52 6.72
CA CYS A 100 12.88 -33.61 7.37
C CYS A 100 12.68 -32.16 6.92
N ASP A 101 12.56 -31.94 5.60
CA ASP A 101 12.36 -30.63 4.99
C ASP A 101 11.13 -29.91 5.59
N ARG A 102 9.97 -30.60 5.63
CA ARG A 102 8.74 -30.07 6.23
C ARG A 102 8.84 -29.86 7.74
N LYS A 103 9.51 -30.76 8.46
CA LYS A 103 9.63 -30.65 9.92
C LYS A 103 10.51 -29.47 10.29
N LEU A 104 11.67 -29.31 9.65
CA LEU A 104 12.54 -28.14 9.83
C LEU A 104 11.81 -26.85 9.44
N ALA A 105 11.07 -26.85 8.33
CA ALA A 105 10.27 -25.72 7.88
C ALA A 105 9.27 -25.23 8.95
N SER A 106 8.61 -26.16 9.65
CA SER A 106 7.65 -25.83 10.72
C SER A 106 8.28 -25.19 11.97
N LEU A 107 9.60 -25.27 12.11
CA LEU A 107 10.34 -24.68 13.23
C LEU A 107 10.85 -23.27 12.93
N VAL A 108 10.77 -22.82 11.68
CA VAL A 108 11.26 -21.49 11.27
C VAL A 108 10.23 -20.43 11.67
N SER A 109 10.55 -19.65 12.69
CA SER A 109 9.66 -18.60 13.19
C SER A 109 10.34 -17.24 13.34
N THR A 110 11.66 -17.23 13.50
CA THR A 110 12.45 -16.02 13.69
C THR A 110 13.46 -15.79 12.58
N ARG A 111 13.83 -14.53 12.34
CA ARG A 111 14.91 -14.18 11.41
C ARG A 111 16.23 -14.91 11.69
N GLN A 112 16.57 -15.15 12.95
CA GLN A 112 17.83 -15.83 13.31
C GLN A 112 17.82 -17.30 12.87
N GLU A 113 16.71 -18.01 13.10
CA GLU A 113 16.51 -19.39 12.64
C GLU A 113 16.51 -19.45 11.11
N ALA A 114 15.81 -18.52 10.45
CA ALA A 114 15.75 -18.46 8.99
C ALA A 114 17.15 -18.24 8.37
N VAL A 115 17.98 -17.35 8.94
CA VAL A 115 19.37 -17.17 8.49
C VAL A 115 20.20 -18.43 8.71
N ALA A 116 20.07 -19.07 9.88
CA ALA A 116 20.85 -20.27 10.21
C ALA A 116 20.50 -21.47 9.32
N LEU A 117 19.23 -21.63 8.95
CA LEU A 117 18.75 -22.80 8.21
C LEU A 117 18.76 -22.62 6.68
N MET A 118 18.79 -21.38 6.17
CA MET A 118 18.74 -21.14 4.73
C MET A 118 19.94 -21.75 3.98
N GLU A 119 21.16 -21.63 4.51
CA GLU A 119 22.35 -22.21 3.86
C GLU A 119 22.21 -23.73 3.71
N TYR A 120 21.80 -24.43 4.77
CA TYR A 120 21.51 -25.88 4.73
C TYR A 120 20.39 -26.22 3.75
N ALA A 121 19.32 -25.41 3.70
CA ALA A 121 18.21 -25.63 2.79
C ALA A 121 18.66 -25.58 1.31
N LEU A 122 19.57 -24.66 0.99
CA LEU A 122 20.14 -24.50 -0.35
C LEU A 122 21.11 -25.64 -0.70
N GLU A 123 22.02 -25.97 0.22
CA GLU A 123 23.01 -27.05 0.04
C GLU A 123 22.35 -28.41 -0.10
N GLU A 124 21.34 -28.71 0.73
CA GLU A 124 20.65 -30.00 0.75
C GLU A 124 19.44 -30.08 -0.20
N HIS A 125 19.19 -29.04 -1.01
CA HIS A 125 18.08 -28.98 -1.97
C HIS A 125 16.71 -29.24 -1.33
N SER A 126 16.40 -28.45 -0.30
CA SER A 126 15.21 -28.58 0.54
C SER A 126 14.29 -27.36 0.33
N PRO A 127 13.40 -27.40 -0.68
CA PRO A 127 12.63 -26.24 -1.11
C PRO A 127 11.58 -25.78 -0.09
N VAL A 128 11.03 -26.68 0.74
CA VAL A 128 9.98 -26.29 1.71
C VAL A 128 10.60 -25.47 2.85
N LEU A 129 11.77 -25.88 3.33
CA LEU A 129 12.57 -25.17 4.32
C LEU A 129 13.07 -23.84 3.75
N ALA A 130 13.61 -23.83 2.53
CA ALA A 130 14.05 -22.62 1.87
C ALA A 130 12.91 -21.59 1.71
N ALA A 131 11.72 -22.05 1.31
CA ALA A 131 10.54 -21.21 1.19
C ALA A 131 10.08 -20.65 2.55
N SER A 132 10.16 -21.45 3.62
CA SER A 132 9.79 -21.02 4.98
C SER A 132 10.77 -19.99 5.54
N CYS A 133 12.07 -20.18 5.33
CA CYS A 133 13.09 -19.18 5.66
C CYS A 133 12.89 -17.88 4.87
N LEU A 134 12.60 -17.98 3.56
CA LEU A 134 12.31 -16.82 2.74
C LEU A 134 11.06 -16.08 3.22
N GLN A 135 10.00 -16.81 3.60
CA GLN A 135 8.77 -16.23 4.10
C GLN A 135 9.01 -15.35 5.33
N VAL A 136 9.84 -15.80 6.28
CA VAL A 136 10.24 -14.98 7.43
C VAL A 136 10.98 -13.72 6.98
N PHE A 137 11.92 -13.84 6.04
CA PHE A 137 12.63 -12.67 5.52
C PHE A 137 11.68 -11.65 4.89
N LEU A 138 10.70 -12.10 4.11
CA LEU A 138 9.75 -11.24 3.42
C LEU A 138 8.76 -10.57 4.38
N TYR A 139 8.31 -11.26 5.43
CA TYR A 139 7.41 -10.66 6.43
C TYR A 139 8.07 -9.54 7.26
N GLU A 140 9.39 -9.61 7.46
CA GLU A 140 10.15 -8.62 8.22
C GLU A 140 10.79 -7.51 7.34
N ILE A 141 10.46 -7.43 6.05
CA ILE A 141 10.89 -6.31 5.20
C ILE A 141 10.27 -4.98 5.69
N PRO A 142 11.02 -3.87 5.72
CA PRO A 142 12.39 -3.69 5.22
C PRO A 142 13.50 -4.01 6.24
N ASN A 143 13.16 -4.34 7.48
CA ASN A 143 14.12 -4.53 8.58
C ASN A 143 15.10 -5.68 8.30
N CYS A 144 14.66 -6.74 7.63
CA CYS A 144 15.55 -7.82 7.19
C CYS A 144 16.69 -7.36 6.28
N LEU A 145 16.48 -6.33 5.46
CA LEU A 145 17.51 -5.79 4.57
C LEU A 145 18.51 -4.88 5.29
N ASN A 146 18.43 -4.77 6.62
CA ASN A 146 19.51 -4.21 7.45
C ASN A 146 20.49 -5.28 7.94
N ASP A 147 20.17 -6.57 7.80
CA ASP A 147 21.03 -7.67 8.22
C ASP A 147 21.92 -8.09 7.05
N ASP A 148 23.22 -7.83 7.16
CA ASP A 148 24.21 -8.16 6.13
C ASP A 148 24.22 -9.66 5.78
N ARG A 149 23.83 -10.54 6.70
CA ARG A 149 23.73 -11.98 6.45
C ARG A 149 22.60 -12.30 5.49
N VAL A 150 21.45 -11.63 5.65
CA VAL A 150 20.29 -11.77 4.75
C VAL A 150 20.63 -11.23 3.36
N ILE A 151 21.29 -10.07 3.28
CA ILE A 151 21.76 -9.51 2.00
C ILE A 151 22.74 -10.47 1.33
N LYS A 152 23.68 -11.05 2.09
CA LYS A 152 24.66 -12.02 1.58
C LYS A 152 23.98 -13.25 0.99
N ILE A 153 22.94 -13.80 1.62
CA ILE A 153 22.16 -14.93 1.09
C ILE A 153 21.63 -14.59 -0.32
N PHE A 154 20.97 -13.45 -0.50
CA PHE A 154 20.42 -13.07 -1.80
C PHE A 154 21.49 -12.72 -2.84
N ARG A 155 22.65 -12.23 -2.38
CA ARG A 155 23.78 -11.83 -3.23
C ARG A 155 24.62 -13.01 -3.71
N ASP A 156 24.81 -13.99 -2.86
CA ASP A 156 25.67 -15.14 -3.15
C ASP A 156 24.84 -16.31 -3.73
N ALA A 157 23.51 -16.18 -3.80
CA ALA A 157 22.62 -17.15 -4.40
C ALA A 157 22.87 -17.31 -5.92
N SER A 158 23.27 -18.53 -6.32
CA SER A 158 23.37 -18.91 -7.72
C SER A 158 21.99 -19.06 -8.36
N LYS A 159 21.90 -19.14 -9.70
CA LYS A 159 20.64 -19.47 -10.41
C LYS A 159 19.98 -20.75 -9.88
N TYR A 160 20.80 -21.71 -9.45
CA TYR A 160 20.34 -22.95 -8.86
C TYR A 160 19.76 -22.74 -7.45
N HIS A 161 20.43 -21.96 -6.59
CA HIS A 161 19.90 -21.59 -5.27
C HIS A 161 18.58 -20.83 -5.37
N ILE A 162 18.49 -19.87 -6.29
CA ILE A 162 17.25 -19.10 -6.53
C ILE A 162 16.10 -20.04 -6.94
N SER A 163 16.38 -21.03 -7.80
CA SER A 163 15.37 -22.02 -8.20
C SER A 163 14.87 -22.87 -7.01
N ILE A 164 15.70 -23.14 -6.01
CA ILE A 164 15.28 -23.86 -4.79
C ILE A 164 14.39 -22.95 -3.92
N MET A 165 14.77 -21.68 -3.75
CA MET A 165 14.05 -20.73 -2.90
C MET A 165 12.67 -20.34 -3.43
N VAL A 166 12.59 -20.04 -4.74
CA VAL A 166 11.40 -19.40 -5.34
C VAL A 166 10.92 -20.03 -6.63
N GLY A 167 11.57 -21.10 -7.11
CA GLY A 167 11.22 -21.73 -8.38
C GLY A 167 11.25 -20.73 -9.55
N SER A 168 10.14 -20.62 -10.27
CA SER A 168 10.00 -19.69 -11.40
C SER A 168 9.76 -18.22 -11.00
N ALA A 169 9.62 -17.91 -9.70
CA ALA A 169 9.29 -16.58 -9.21
C ALA A 169 10.51 -15.69 -8.92
N ALA A 170 11.68 -16.00 -9.51
CA ALA A 170 12.92 -15.22 -9.36
C ALA A 170 12.73 -13.73 -9.68
N PHE A 171 12.03 -13.42 -10.78
CA PHE A 171 11.75 -12.03 -11.17
C PHE A 171 10.92 -11.31 -10.12
N SER A 172 9.87 -11.95 -9.59
CA SER A 172 9.00 -11.34 -8.58
C SER A 172 9.76 -11.06 -7.27
N LEU A 173 10.63 -11.98 -6.86
CA LEU A 173 11.49 -11.79 -5.68
C LEU A 173 12.38 -10.57 -5.86
N TYR A 174 13.18 -10.52 -6.93
CA TYR A 174 14.11 -9.40 -7.13
C TYR A 174 13.38 -8.10 -7.45
N CYS A 175 12.18 -8.14 -8.03
CA CYS A 175 11.36 -6.96 -8.23
C CYS A 175 10.99 -6.34 -6.87
N LEU A 176 10.47 -7.16 -5.94
CA LEU A 176 10.14 -6.71 -4.59
C LEU A 176 11.37 -6.19 -3.83
N LEU A 177 12.47 -6.93 -3.85
CA LEU A 177 13.71 -6.53 -3.16
C LEU A 177 14.26 -5.22 -3.71
N SER A 178 14.31 -5.07 -5.04
CA SER A 178 14.75 -3.83 -5.70
C SER A 178 13.86 -2.64 -5.35
N GLU A 179 12.54 -2.78 -5.36
CA GLU A 179 11.62 -1.70 -4.98
C GLU A 179 11.88 -1.23 -3.54
N VAL A 180 12.03 -2.17 -2.60
CA VAL A 180 12.30 -1.83 -1.20
C VAL A 180 13.65 -1.12 -1.04
N THR A 181 14.71 -1.61 -1.69
CA THR A 181 16.03 -0.99 -1.57
C THR A 181 16.11 0.35 -2.29
N MET A 182 15.43 0.51 -3.43
CA MET A 182 15.30 1.79 -4.13
C MET A 182 14.59 2.84 -3.28
N ALA A 183 13.54 2.46 -2.54
CA ALA A 183 12.82 3.37 -1.65
C ALA A 183 13.67 3.85 -0.46
N ARG A 184 14.69 3.07 -0.05
CA ARG A 184 15.57 3.39 1.07
C ARG A 184 16.80 4.17 0.64
N ASP A 185 17.54 3.63 -0.32
CA ASP A 185 18.71 4.26 -0.91
C ASP A 185 18.88 3.79 -2.37
N PRO A 186 18.43 4.57 -3.35
CA PRO A 186 18.54 4.22 -4.75
C PRO A 186 19.98 4.25 -5.26
N CYS A 187 20.91 4.88 -4.54
CA CYS A 187 22.32 4.96 -4.91
C CYS A 187 23.17 3.84 -4.33
N SER A 188 22.64 3.02 -3.41
CA SER A 188 23.40 1.95 -2.76
C SER A 188 23.84 0.83 -3.73
N ASP A 189 24.95 0.18 -3.40
CA ASP A 189 25.42 -0.99 -4.17
C ASP A 189 24.45 -2.17 -4.09
N ILE A 190 23.73 -2.31 -2.97
CA ILE A 190 22.71 -3.34 -2.77
C ILE A 190 21.57 -3.15 -3.78
N THR A 191 21.08 -1.91 -3.94
CA THR A 191 20.03 -1.60 -4.90
C THR A 191 20.45 -1.92 -6.33
N ALA A 192 21.66 -1.48 -6.72
CA ALA A 192 22.20 -1.76 -8.06
C ALA A 192 22.29 -3.28 -8.30
N TYR A 193 22.81 -4.03 -7.34
CA TYR A 193 22.95 -5.48 -7.43
C TYR A 193 21.59 -6.20 -7.58
N PHE A 194 20.59 -5.87 -6.76
CA PHE A 194 19.27 -6.50 -6.89
C PHE A 194 18.61 -6.17 -8.24
N LEU A 195 18.82 -4.98 -8.78
CA LEU A 195 18.33 -4.62 -10.12
C LEU A 195 19.07 -5.35 -11.25
N GLU A 196 20.37 -5.60 -11.11
CA GLU A 196 21.10 -6.49 -12.02
C GLU A 196 20.51 -7.91 -11.99
N ARG A 197 20.23 -8.44 -10.80
CA ARG A 197 19.56 -9.74 -10.65
C ARG A 197 18.17 -9.75 -11.27
N LEU A 198 17.42 -8.66 -11.14
CA LEU A 198 16.12 -8.48 -11.74
C LEU A 198 16.21 -8.54 -13.27
N VAL A 199 17.15 -7.82 -13.88
CA VAL A 199 17.41 -7.85 -15.33
C VAL A 199 17.78 -9.26 -15.80
N GLU A 200 18.65 -9.96 -15.08
CA GLU A 200 19.02 -11.33 -15.42
C GLU A 200 17.88 -12.34 -15.32
N SER A 201 16.92 -12.09 -14.43
CA SER A 201 15.74 -12.94 -14.23
C SER A 201 14.59 -12.62 -15.20
N ALA A 202 14.69 -11.55 -15.99
CA ALA A 202 13.65 -11.09 -16.89
C ALA A 202 13.53 -11.98 -18.14
N VAL A 203 12.38 -12.64 -18.30
CA VAL A 203 12.12 -13.56 -19.42
C VAL A 203 11.28 -12.86 -20.50
N SER A 204 10.15 -12.26 -20.11
CA SER A 204 9.24 -11.60 -21.04
C SER A 204 9.70 -10.21 -21.44
N ASN A 205 9.21 -9.70 -22.58
CA ASN A 205 9.51 -8.33 -23.00
C ASN A 205 9.04 -7.27 -21.97
N ARG A 206 7.91 -7.49 -21.29
CA ARG A 206 7.42 -6.58 -20.25
C ARG A 206 8.35 -6.55 -19.03
N GLN A 207 8.83 -7.71 -18.60
CA GLN A 207 9.81 -7.81 -17.53
C GLN A 207 11.11 -7.08 -17.89
N LYS A 208 11.60 -7.25 -19.13
CA LYS A 208 12.79 -6.56 -19.64
C LYS A 208 12.61 -5.05 -19.69
N GLN A 209 11.46 -4.56 -20.16
CA GLN A 209 11.13 -3.14 -20.18
C GLN A 209 11.30 -2.51 -18.79
N LEU A 210 10.66 -3.11 -17.78
CA LEU A 210 10.70 -2.64 -16.39
C LEU A 210 12.12 -2.73 -15.81
N SER A 211 12.75 -3.90 -15.91
CA SER A 211 14.05 -4.15 -15.29
C SER A 211 15.16 -3.26 -15.87
N PHE A 212 15.20 -3.09 -17.20
CA PHE A 212 16.18 -2.20 -17.83
C PHE A 212 15.93 -0.74 -17.45
N HIS A 213 14.67 -0.31 -17.42
CA HIS A 213 14.34 1.07 -17.03
C HIS A 213 14.75 1.37 -15.59
N GLN A 214 14.42 0.50 -14.64
CA GLN A 214 14.75 0.70 -13.23
C GLN A 214 16.26 0.72 -12.99
N LEU A 215 17.00 -0.23 -13.57
CA LEU A 215 18.46 -0.23 -13.48
C LEU A 215 19.06 1.02 -14.12
N ALA A 216 18.56 1.46 -15.28
CA ALA A 216 19.02 2.69 -15.94
C ALA A 216 18.82 3.93 -15.06
N CYS A 217 17.68 4.04 -14.36
CA CYS A 217 17.41 5.11 -13.41
C CYS A 217 18.41 5.13 -12.26
N VAL A 218 18.74 3.96 -11.70
CA VAL A 218 19.75 3.83 -10.63
C VAL A 218 21.15 4.19 -11.13
N ARG A 219 21.55 3.69 -12.31
CA ARG A 219 22.83 4.07 -12.96
C ARG A 219 22.92 5.58 -13.19
N LEU A 220 21.83 6.21 -13.62
CA LEU A 220 21.77 7.66 -13.82
C LEU A 220 21.98 8.42 -12.50
N LEU A 221 21.31 8.01 -11.42
CA LEU A 221 21.47 8.63 -10.09
C LEU A 221 22.89 8.47 -9.54
N ARG A 222 23.52 7.31 -9.79
CA ARG A 222 24.93 7.03 -9.48
C ARG A 222 25.93 7.75 -10.38
N LYS A 223 25.46 8.51 -11.37
CA LYS A 223 26.27 9.22 -12.39
C LYS A 223 27.08 8.29 -13.29
N GLU A 224 26.65 7.03 -13.41
CA GLU A 224 27.20 6.00 -14.30
C GLU A 224 26.59 6.16 -15.70
N PHE A 225 26.83 7.32 -16.34
CA PHE A 225 26.05 7.78 -17.50
C PHE A 225 26.10 6.88 -18.73
N ASN A 226 27.25 6.25 -19.02
CA ASN A 226 27.39 5.38 -20.18
C ASN A 226 26.56 4.10 -20.03
N GLU A 227 26.56 3.49 -18.84
CA GLU A 227 25.73 2.32 -18.54
C GLU A 227 24.25 2.67 -18.54
N ALA A 228 23.89 3.83 -17.94
CA ALA A 228 22.53 4.33 -17.95
C ALA A 228 22.00 4.51 -19.39
N GLU A 229 22.81 5.08 -20.29
CA GLU A 229 22.46 5.28 -21.70
C GLU A 229 22.15 3.95 -22.40
N GLN A 230 23.05 2.96 -22.28
CA GLN A 230 22.87 1.64 -22.88
C GLN A 230 21.60 0.94 -22.37
N LEU A 231 21.32 1.04 -21.07
CA LEU A 231 20.15 0.42 -20.46
C LEU A 231 18.85 1.14 -20.85
N PHE A 232 18.85 2.47 -20.94
CA PHE A 232 17.69 3.20 -21.46
C PHE A 232 17.42 2.86 -22.92
N GLU A 233 18.46 2.75 -23.76
CA GLU A 233 18.32 2.29 -25.15
C GLU A 233 17.77 0.86 -25.24
N ALA A 234 18.24 -0.04 -24.37
CA ALA A 234 17.72 -1.41 -24.28
C ALA A 234 16.25 -1.42 -23.85
N ALA A 235 15.86 -0.59 -22.88
CA ALA A 235 14.47 -0.45 -22.45
C ALA A 235 13.56 0.10 -23.56
N VAL A 236 14.01 1.14 -24.30
CA VAL A 236 13.28 1.69 -25.45
C VAL A 236 13.13 0.63 -26.55
N SER A 237 14.21 -0.10 -26.86
CA SER A 237 14.20 -1.20 -27.84
C SER A 237 13.26 -2.33 -27.45
N ALA A 238 13.10 -2.58 -26.14
CA ALA A 238 12.12 -3.52 -25.61
C ALA A 238 10.67 -3.00 -25.63
N GLY A 239 10.45 -1.71 -25.92
CA GLY A 239 9.13 -1.06 -26.04
C GLY A 239 8.78 -0.08 -24.91
N HIS A 240 9.71 0.23 -23.99
CA HIS A 240 9.45 1.13 -22.86
C HIS A 240 9.62 2.60 -23.27
N VAL A 241 8.54 3.21 -23.78
CA VAL A 241 8.56 4.59 -24.33
C VAL A 241 9.04 5.63 -23.31
N TYR A 242 8.66 5.48 -22.03
CA TYR A 242 9.05 6.43 -20.98
C TYR A 242 10.59 6.51 -20.79
N SER A 243 11.35 5.46 -21.15
CA SER A 243 12.82 5.49 -21.09
C SER A 243 13.46 6.53 -22.01
N VAL A 244 12.74 7.05 -23.01
CA VAL A 244 13.22 8.19 -23.81
C VAL A 244 13.45 9.43 -22.95
N ALA A 245 12.70 9.62 -21.86
CA ALA A 245 12.95 10.69 -20.89
C ALA A 245 14.35 10.57 -20.26
N GLY A 246 14.78 9.35 -19.91
CA GLY A 246 16.13 9.10 -19.41
C GLY A 246 17.22 9.50 -20.42
N LEU A 247 17.02 9.15 -21.70
CA LEU A 247 17.91 9.56 -22.78
C LEU A 247 17.93 11.09 -22.99
N ALA A 248 16.77 11.75 -22.89
CA ALA A 248 16.69 13.20 -22.97
C ALA A 248 17.43 13.89 -21.80
N ARG A 249 17.32 13.34 -20.58
CA ARG A 249 18.06 13.84 -19.41
C ARG A 249 19.57 13.69 -19.60
N LEU A 250 20.03 12.56 -20.14
CA LEU A 250 21.45 12.32 -20.45
C LEU A 250 21.97 13.30 -21.51
N ASP A 251 21.23 13.53 -22.59
CA ASP A 251 21.56 14.54 -23.60
C ASP A 251 21.65 15.94 -22.97
N PHE A 252 20.71 16.28 -22.08
CA PHE A 252 20.70 17.56 -21.38
C PHE A 252 21.91 17.74 -20.47
N ILE A 253 22.29 16.69 -19.70
CA ILE A 253 23.50 16.67 -18.88
C ILE A 253 24.75 16.86 -19.74
N LYS A 254 24.78 16.29 -20.96
CA LYS A 254 25.84 16.50 -21.97
C LYS A 254 25.80 17.89 -22.63
N GLY A 255 24.89 18.79 -22.23
CA GLY A 255 24.72 20.14 -22.78
C GLY A 255 23.88 20.21 -24.07
N GLN A 256 23.26 19.11 -24.48
CA GLN A 256 22.53 18.99 -25.75
C GLN A 256 21.04 19.26 -25.57
N LYS A 257 20.70 20.46 -25.06
CA LYS A 257 19.31 20.89 -24.76
C LYS A 257 18.36 20.75 -25.96
N PHE A 258 18.81 21.10 -27.16
CA PHE A 258 18.00 21.00 -28.38
C PHE A 258 17.62 19.56 -28.72
N ARG A 259 18.58 18.62 -28.67
CA ARG A 259 18.32 17.19 -28.91
C ARG A 259 17.36 16.60 -27.86
N SER A 260 17.49 17.04 -26.61
CA SER A 260 16.59 16.64 -25.52
C SER A 260 15.14 17.07 -25.81
N TYR A 261 14.96 18.32 -26.24
CA TYR A 261 13.65 18.85 -26.64
C TYR A 261 13.07 18.14 -27.87
N GLU A 262 13.89 17.86 -28.88
CA GLU A 262 13.47 17.12 -30.08
C GLU A 262 13.06 15.69 -29.77
N LYS A 263 13.83 14.96 -28.94
CA LYS A 263 13.47 13.61 -28.47
C LYS A 263 12.09 13.60 -27.84
N MET A 264 11.83 14.51 -26.90
CA MET A 264 10.53 14.60 -26.25
C MET A 264 9.41 15.05 -27.20
N SER A 265 9.71 15.94 -28.15
CA SER A 265 8.72 16.35 -29.16
C SER A 265 8.35 15.20 -30.09
N SER A 266 9.31 14.36 -30.47
CA SER A 266 9.08 13.14 -31.25
C SER A 266 8.21 12.14 -30.51
N VAL A 267 8.41 11.96 -29.20
CA VAL A 267 7.54 11.11 -28.37
C VAL A 267 6.10 11.65 -28.36
N ILE A 268 5.92 12.95 -28.12
CA ILE A 268 4.59 13.59 -28.10
C ILE A 268 3.88 13.47 -29.44
N SER A 269 4.59 13.55 -30.58
CA SER A 269 3.97 13.41 -31.90
C SER A 269 3.67 11.96 -32.28
N SER A 270 4.39 11.00 -31.72
CA SER A 270 4.30 9.58 -32.09
C SER A 270 3.30 8.78 -31.25
N PHE A 271 2.95 9.28 -30.06
CA PHE A 271 2.11 8.58 -29.09
C PHE A 271 0.95 9.46 -28.61
N SER A 272 -0.01 8.85 -27.93
CA SER A 272 -1.07 9.61 -27.26
C SER A 272 -0.44 10.55 -26.22
N PRO A 273 -0.71 11.87 -26.29
CA PRO A 273 -0.10 12.83 -25.39
C PRO A 273 -0.52 12.58 -23.93
N LEU A 274 0.46 12.47 -23.04
CA LEU A 274 0.29 12.32 -21.60
C LEU A 274 0.98 13.47 -20.85
N GLY A 275 0.52 13.78 -19.64
CA GLY A 275 0.99 14.94 -18.88
C GLY A 275 2.49 14.90 -18.62
N TRP A 276 3.03 13.74 -18.23
CA TRP A 276 4.47 13.54 -18.02
C TRP A 276 5.33 13.94 -19.23
N MET A 277 4.84 13.76 -20.47
CA MET A 277 5.61 14.06 -21.68
C MET A 277 5.86 15.56 -21.80
N TYR A 278 4.84 16.37 -21.51
CA TYR A 278 4.93 17.82 -21.53
C TYR A 278 5.73 18.34 -20.33
N GLN A 279 5.54 17.74 -19.15
CA GLN A 279 6.36 18.04 -17.97
C GLN A 279 7.84 17.84 -18.27
N GLU A 280 8.21 16.69 -18.82
CA GLU A 280 9.60 16.36 -19.15
C GLU A 280 10.14 17.30 -20.22
N ARG A 281 9.39 17.58 -21.29
CA ARG A 281 9.79 18.53 -22.33
C ARG A 281 9.99 19.95 -21.79
N SER A 282 9.24 20.35 -20.76
CA SER A 282 9.37 21.66 -20.10
C SER A 282 10.74 21.87 -19.46
N LEU A 283 11.47 20.80 -19.13
CA LEU A 283 12.83 20.88 -18.59
C LEU A 283 13.84 21.37 -19.64
N TYR A 284 13.50 21.24 -20.94
CA TYR A 284 14.38 21.52 -22.07
C TYR A 284 14.01 22.78 -22.84
N CYS A 285 13.14 23.63 -22.29
CA CYS A 285 12.80 24.95 -22.86
C CYS A 285 12.67 26.00 -21.76
N ASP A 286 12.61 27.28 -22.15
CA ASP A 286 12.54 28.43 -21.23
C ASP A 286 11.37 29.36 -21.61
N GLY A 287 11.05 30.29 -20.71
CA GLY A 287 10.05 31.33 -20.93
C GLY A 287 8.64 30.79 -21.16
N GLU A 288 7.90 31.42 -22.08
CA GLU A 288 6.51 31.09 -22.41
C GLU A 288 6.34 29.62 -22.84
N LYS A 289 7.27 29.08 -23.64
CA LYS A 289 7.21 27.67 -24.05
C LYS A 289 7.21 26.72 -22.86
N LYS A 290 7.99 27.02 -21.83
CA LYS A 290 8.00 26.22 -20.60
C LYS A 290 6.67 26.31 -19.89
N TRP A 291 6.11 27.51 -19.79
CA TRP A 291 4.81 27.75 -19.17
C TRP A 291 3.69 26.97 -19.88
N GLU A 292 3.59 27.08 -21.20
CA GLU A 292 2.60 26.35 -22.03
C GLU A 292 2.71 24.82 -21.87
N ASN A 293 3.94 24.28 -21.81
CA ASN A 293 4.14 22.86 -21.58
C ASN A 293 3.65 22.44 -20.19
N LEU A 294 3.91 23.24 -19.15
CA LEU A 294 3.46 22.94 -17.79
C LEU A 294 1.94 23.05 -17.63
N GLU A 295 1.31 24.03 -18.29
CA GLU A 295 -0.14 24.12 -18.37
C GLU A 295 -0.72 22.86 -19.02
N LYS A 296 -0.18 22.46 -20.17
CA LYS A 296 -0.64 21.26 -20.86
C LYS A 296 -0.41 19.98 -20.06
N ALA A 297 0.68 19.92 -19.30
CA ALA A 297 0.96 18.81 -18.39
C ALA A 297 -0.17 18.67 -17.35
N THR A 298 -0.56 19.76 -16.68
CA THR A 298 -1.64 19.73 -15.68
C THR A 298 -3.04 19.58 -16.25
N GLU A 299 -3.27 19.98 -17.50
CA GLU A 299 -4.54 19.73 -18.20
C GLU A 299 -4.76 18.23 -18.46
N LEU A 300 -3.69 17.52 -18.79
CA LEU A 300 -3.72 16.08 -19.07
C LEU A 300 -3.60 15.24 -17.80
N GLU A 301 -2.78 15.68 -16.84
CA GLU A 301 -2.45 14.96 -15.62
C GLU A 301 -2.31 15.94 -14.44
N PRO A 302 -3.42 16.23 -13.74
CA PRO A 302 -3.43 17.21 -12.64
C PRO A 302 -2.63 16.76 -11.40
N THR A 303 -2.25 15.49 -11.31
CA THR A 303 -1.55 14.91 -10.15
C THR A 303 -0.04 15.18 -10.15
N LEU A 304 0.49 15.77 -11.22
CA LEU A 304 1.90 16.11 -11.38
C LEU A 304 2.29 17.29 -10.48
N ASN A 305 3.23 17.08 -9.56
CA ASN A 305 3.63 18.11 -8.60
C ASN A 305 4.43 19.25 -9.24
N TYR A 306 5.40 18.91 -10.11
CA TYR A 306 6.39 19.85 -10.64
C TYR A 306 5.78 21.08 -11.35
N PRO A 307 4.74 20.96 -12.19
CA PRO A 307 4.11 22.11 -12.83
C PRO A 307 3.59 23.15 -11.84
N TYR A 308 2.88 22.73 -10.79
CA TYR A 308 2.38 23.63 -9.76
C TYR A 308 3.53 24.29 -9.00
N MET A 309 4.52 23.50 -8.58
CA MET A 309 5.69 24.01 -7.86
C MET A 309 6.45 25.06 -8.69
N TYR A 310 6.70 24.77 -9.97
CA TYR A 310 7.40 25.69 -10.85
C TYR A 310 6.60 26.97 -11.10
N ARG A 311 5.30 26.86 -11.43
CA ARG A 311 4.45 28.04 -11.66
C ARG A 311 4.35 28.90 -10.41
N ALA A 312 4.15 28.28 -9.25
CA ALA A 312 4.09 28.99 -7.98
C ALA A 312 5.41 29.71 -7.65
N ALA A 313 6.56 29.03 -7.76
CA ALA A 313 7.86 29.66 -7.53
C ALA A 313 8.18 30.76 -8.55
N SER A 314 7.72 30.62 -9.80
CA SER A 314 7.81 31.65 -10.83
C SER A 314 6.98 32.89 -10.48
N LEU A 315 5.74 32.70 -10.01
CA LEU A 315 4.85 33.77 -9.56
C LEU A 315 5.38 34.49 -8.32
N MET A 316 5.94 33.73 -7.37
CA MET A 316 6.57 34.29 -6.17
C MET A 316 7.77 35.18 -6.53
N ARG A 317 8.62 34.75 -7.47
CA ARG A 317 9.73 35.57 -8.00
C ARG A 317 9.28 36.81 -8.75
N LYS A 318 8.05 36.83 -9.26
CA LYS A 318 7.40 38.00 -9.88
C LYS A 318 6.62 38.84 -8.86
N GLU A 319 6.79 38.59 -7.56
CA GLU A 319 6.11 39.27 -6.45
C GLU A 319 4.57 39.11 -6.47
N ASN A 320 4.04 38.15 -7.23
CA ASN A 320 2.61 37.84 -7.22
C ASN A 320 2.30 36.76 -6.17
N VAL A 321 2.37 37.17 -4.89
CA VAL A 321 2.23 36.30 -3.72
C VAL A 321 0.88 35.57 -3.71
N GLN A 322 -0.21 36.27 -3.99
CA GLN A 322 -1.56 35.69 -3.96
C GLN A 322 -1.71 34.57 -4.99
N ALA A 323 -1.25 34.79 -6.23
CA ALA A 323 -1.31 33.76 -7.27
C ALA A 323 -0.36 32.59 -6.97
N ALA A 324 0.82 32.86 -6.41
CA ALA A 324 1.77 31.82 -6.03
C ALA A 324 1.18 30.86 -4.97
N LEU A 325 0.60 31.42 -3.90
CA LEU A 325 -0.06 30.64 -2.86
C LEU A 325 -1.30 29.91 -3.38
N ALA A 326 -2.11 30.56 -4.22
CA ALA A 326 -3.27 29.92 -4.85
C ALA A 326 -2.87 28.69 -5.69
N GLU A 327 -1.77 28.78 -6.42
CA GLU A 327 -1.26 27.70 -7.27
C GLU A 327 -0.82 26.47 -6.45
N VAL A 328 -0.08 26.67 -5.34
CA VAL A 328 0.31 25.56 -4.45
C VAL A 328 -0.88 25.02 -3.68
N ASN A 329 -1.77 25.89 -3.20
CA ASN A 329 -2.98 25.48 -2.49
C ASN A 329 -3.91 24.64 -3.37
N ARG A 330 -3.91 24.88 -4.69
CA ARG A 330 -4.69 24.09 -5.64
C ARG A 330 -4.31 22.61 -5.59
N ILE A 331 -3.01 22.28 -5.69
CA ILE A 331 -2.58 20.87 -5.61
C ILE A 331 -2.77 20.30 -4.20
N LEU A 332 -2.44 21.07 -3.16
CA LEU A 332 -2.62 20.63 -1.77
C LEU A 332 -4.09 20.40 -1.38
N GLY A 333 -5.04 20.98 -2.12
CA GLY A 333 -6.47 20.79 -1.92
C GLY A 333 -6.97 19.36 -2.21
N PHE A 334 -6.27 18.62 -3.07
CA PHE A 334 -6.64 17.24 -3.46
C PHE A 334 -5.51 16.21 -3.31
N LYS A 335 -4.26 16.67 -3.20
CA LYS A 335 -3.08 15.80 -3.03
C LYS A 335 -2.10 16.46 -2.06
N LEU A 336 -2.01 15.91 -0.85
CA LEU A 336 -1.11 16.40 0.18
C LEU A 336 0.34 15.94 -0.09
N ALA A 337 1.02 16.61 -1.02
CA ALA A 337 2.39 16.29 -1.43
C ALA A 337 3.43 17.01 -0.55
N LEU A 338 4.40 16.26 -0.01
CA LEU A 338 5.47 16.78 0.86
C LEU A 338 6.25 17.93 0.22
N ASP A 339 6.69 17.79 -1.03
CA ASP A 339 7.49 18.84 -1.69
C ASP A 339 6.69 20.12 -1.95
N CYS A 340 5.35 20.01 -2.08
CA CYS A 340 4.47 21.17 -2.21
C CYS A 340 4.26 21.86 -0.86
N LEU A 341 4.17 21.10 0.24
CA LEU A 341 4.18 21.65 1.60
C LEU A 341 5.53 22.32 1.91
N GLU A 342 6.66 21.72 1.52
CA GLU A 342 7.98 22.31 1.70
C GLU A 342 8.10 23.64 0.92
N LEU A 343 7.60 23.69 -0.30
CA LEU A 343 7.59 24.93 -1.09
C LEU A 343 6.73 26.02 -0.44
N ARG A 344 5.54 25.67 0.04
CA ARG A 344 4.63 26.62 0.70
C ARG A 344 5.19 27.09 2.04
N PHE A 345 5.81 26.19 2.81
CA PHE A 345 6.63 26.52 3.98
C PHE A 345 7.69 27.58 3.64
N CYS A 346 8.47 27.38 2.58
CA CYS A 346 9.47 28.35 2.15
C CYS A 346 8.86 29.71 1.75
N PHE A 347 7.67 29.72 1.14
CA PHE A 347 6.96 30.97 0.85
C PHE A 347 6.55 31.70 2.12
N TYR A 348 5.99 30.99 3.10
CA TYR A 348 5.61 31.59 4.37
C TYR A 348 6.81 32.13 5.15
N LEU A 349 7.96 31.45 5.11
CA LEU A 349 9.21 32.01 5.65
C LEU A 349 9.63 33.31 4.97
N ALA A 350 9.54 33.37 3.63
CA ALA A 350 9.87 34.57 2.87
C ALA A 350 8.89 35.74 3.13
N LEU A 351 7.66 35.43 3.54
CA LEU A 351 6.62 36.39 3.90
C LEU A 351 6.62 36.74 5.40
N GLU A 352 7.51 36.14 6.19
CA GLU A 352 7.54 36.24 7.65
C GLU A 352 6.23 35.79 8.34
N ASP A 353 5.45 34.92 7.67
CA ASP A 353 4.26 34.27 8.25
C ASP A 353 4.68 32.98 8.97
N TYR A 354 5.35 33.15 10.11
CA TYR A 354 5.85 32.03 10.91
C TYR A 354 4.75 31.07 11.39
N PRO A 355 3.54 31.50 11.78
CA PRO A 355 2.45 30.58 12.12
C PRO A 355 2.05 29.65 10.97
N ALA A 356 1.94 30.18 9.74
CA ALA A 356 1.61 29.35 8.57
C ALA A 356 2.78 28.43 8.18
N ALA A 357 4.03 28.91 8.29
CA ALA A 357 5.21 28.06 8.10
C ALA A 357 5.25 26.92 9.15
N LEU A 358 4.99 27.21 10.42
CA LEU A 358 4.94 26.19 11.48
C LEU A 358 3.89 25.12 11.18
N CYS A 359 2.73 25.53 10.66
CA CYS A 359 1.67 24.62 10.25
C CYS A 359 2.16 23.61 9.20
N ASP A 360 2.83 24.09 8.14
CA ASP A 360 3.31 23.23 7.05
C ASP A 360 4.41 22.27 7.49
N VAL A 361 5.40 22.72 8.28
CA VAL A 361 6.48 21.83 8.74
C VAL A 361 5.96 20.76 9.72
N GLN A 362 4.96 21.08 10.54
CA GLN A 362 4.32 20.10 11.43
C GLN A 362 3.46 19.10 10.66
N ALA A 363 2.78 19.53 9.59
CA ALA A 363 2.07 18.61 8.69
C ALA A 363 3.05 17.67 7.96
N ILE A 364 4.19 18.19 7.50
CA ILE A 364 5.28 17.38 6.92
C ILE A 364 5.77 16.33 7.91
N LEU A 365 6.07 16.72 9.16
CA LEU A 365 6.56 15.80 10.19
C LEU A 365 5.51 14.77 10.62
N THR A 366 4.22 15.11 10.51
CA THR A 366 3.13 14.17 10.72
C THR A 366 3.10 13.08 9.63
N LEU A 367 3.30 13.48 8.37
CA LEU A 367 3.32 12.55 7.24
C LEU A 367 4.61 11.72 7.20
N ALA A 368 5.75 12.37 7.42
CA ALA A 368 7.09 11.79 7.34
C ALA A 368 7.97 12.35 8.49
N PRO A 369 8.05 11.65 9.63
CA PRO A 369 8.80 12.12 10.80
C PRO A 369 10.29 12.37 10.55
N GLU A 370 10.89 11.57 9.67
CA GLU A 370 12.30 11.66 9.28
C GLU A 370 12.53 12.51 8.03
N TYR A 371 11.55 13.33 7.63
CA TYR A 371 11.67 14.15 6.42
C TYR A 371 12.83 15.14 6.53
N ARG A 372 13.57 15.26 5.43
CA ARG A 372 14.69 16.18 5.31
C ARG A 372 14.44 17.13 4.15
N MET A 373 14.29 18.40 4.49
CA MET A 373 14.08 19.49 3.53
C MET A 373 15.36 19.82 2.77
N PHE A 374 15.20 20.54 1.66
CA PHE A 374 16.28 21.05 0.82
C PHE A 374 17.17 19.93 0.26
N GLU A 375 16.57 18.98 -0.44
CA GLU A 375 17.25 17.83 -1.05
C GLU A 375 17.99 16.97 0.00
N GLY A 376 17.37 16.78 1.16
CA GLY A 376 17.94 15.95 2.22
C GLY A 376 18.97 16.64 3.12
N ARG A 377 19.22 17.94 2.96
CA ARG A 377 20.29 18.63 3.70
C ARG A 377 19.92 18.90 5.16
N VAL A 378 18.71 19.37 5.42
CA VAL A 378 18.28 19.83 6.77
C VAL A 378 17.11 18.99 7.26
N ALA A 379 17.18 18.50 8.50
CA ALA A 379 16.05 17.77 9.08
C ALA A 379 14.87 18.73 9.31
N ALA A 380 13.66 18.33 8.92
CA ALA A 380 12.46 19.16 9.11
C ALA A 380 12.20 19.45 10.60
N THR A 381 12.60 18.55 11.49
CA THR A 381 12.54 18.74 12.95
C THR A 381 13.35 19.95 13.42
N GLN A 382 14.53 20.19 12.84
CA GLN A 382 15.37 21.35 13.18
C GLN A 382 14.70 22.66 12.75
N LEU A 383 14.11 22.68 11.56
CA LEU A 383 13.38 23.86 11.05
C LEU A 383 12.11 24.12 11.86
N CYS A 384 11.39 23.07 12.26
CA CYS A 384 10.25 23.18 13.16
C CYS A 384 10.63 23.87 14.48
N THR A 385 11.74 23.47 15.10
CA THR A 385 12.24 24.12 16.33
C THR A 385 12.57 25.59 16.09
N LEU A 386 13.26 25.92 15.00
CA LEU A 386 13.64 27.32 14.71
C LEU A 386 12.42 28.21 14.47
N VAL A 387 11.45 27.75 13.66
CA VAL A 387 10.25 28.54 13.35
C VAL A 387 9.35 28.69 14.56
N ARG A 388 9.30 27.69 15.45
CA ARG A 388 8.51 27.73 16.67
C ARG A 388 8.91 28.88 17.60
N GLU A 389 10.19 29.26 17.65
CA GLU A 389 10.65 30.39 18.48
C GLU A 389 10.00 31.73 18.09
N HIS A 390 9.44 31.82 16.87
CA HIS A 390 8.76 33.00 16.36
C HIS A 390 7.23 32.96 16.52
N VAL A 391 6.67 31.88 17.08
CA VAL A 391 5.23 31.68 17.23
C VAL A 391 4.86 31.62 18.71
N GLU A 392 3.75 32.25 19.09
CA GLU A 392 3.26 32.23 20.48
C GLU A 392 2.98 30.80 20.96
N ASN A 393 3.42 30.49 22.18
CA ASN A 393 3.14 29.21 22.81
C ASN A 393 1.70 29.14 23.29
N TRP A 394 0.95 28.17 22.79
CA TRP A 394 -0.40 27.88 23.24
C TRP A 394 -0.42 27.05 24.52
N THR A 395 -1.38 27.36 25.40
CA THR A 395 -1.72 26.45 26.50
C THR A 395 -2.45 25.22 25.96
N THR A 396 -2.54 24.15 26.76
CA THR A 396 -3.33 22.98 26.39
C THR A 396 -4.79 23.36 26.06
N ALA A 397 -5.37 24.32 26.79
CA ALA A 397 -6.74 24.78 26.54
C ALA A 397 -6.86 25.52 25.20
N ASP A 398 -5.88 26.35 24.84
CA ASP A 398 -5.84 27.04 23.55
C ASP A 398 -5.74 26.04 22.41
N CYS A 399 -4.88 25.02 22.52
CA CYS A 399 -4.78 23.95 21.51
C CYS A 399 -6.12 23.23 21.29
N TRP A 400 -6.84 22.91 22.37
CA TRP A 400 -8.17 22.28 22.25
C TRP A 400 -9.21 23.17 21.57
N LEU A 401 -9.17 24.49 21.83
CA LEU A 401 -10.03 25.47 21.16
C LEU A 401 -9.68 25.59 19.68
N GLN A 402 -8.40 25.74 19.35
CA GLN A 402 -7.91 25.84 17.97
C GLN A 402 -8.23 24.57 17.17
N LEU A 403 -8.04 23.39 17.77
CA LEU A 403 -8.39 22.13 17.15
C LEU A 403 -9.89 22.06 16.84
N TYR A 404 -10.74 22.50 17.77
CA TYR A 404 -12.19 22.50 17.58
C TYR A 404 -12.62 23.47 16.45
N ASP A 405 -12.09 24.69 16.43
CA ASP A 405 -12.44 25.70 15.44
C ASP A 405 -11.99 25.27 14.03
N ARG A 406 -10.74 24.82 13.88
CA ARG A 406 -10.19 24.33 12.59
C ARG A 406 -10.89 23.07 12.10
N TRP A 407 -11.21 22.14 12.98
CA TRP A 407 -11.97 20.96 12.59
C TRP A 407 -13.38 21.34 12.10
N SER A 408 -14.02 22.30 12.78
CA SER A 408 -15.35 22.79 12.42
C SER A 408 -15.35 23.51 11.07
N SER A 409 -14.29 24.25 10.72
CA SER A 409 -14.13 24.91 9.42
C SER A 409 -13.59 23.99 8.31
N VAL A 410 -13.35 22.71 8.61
CA VAL A 410 -12.81 21.72 7.65
C VAL A 410 -11.38 22.10 7.20
N ASP A 411 -10.59 22.72 8.10
CA ASP A 411 -9.16 22.98 7.93
C ASP A 411 -8.34 21.78 8.42
N ASP A 412 -8.17 20.79 7.55
CA ASP A 412 -7.53 19.52 7.91
C ASP A 412 -6.03 19.64 8.13
N ILE A 413 -5.31 20.46 7.35
CA ILE A 413 -3.87 20.68 7.51
C ILE A 413 -3.61 21.43 8.82
N GLY A 414 -4.37 22.50 9.09
CA GLY A 414 -4.26 23.22 10.35
C GLY A 414 -4.59 22.34 11.55
N SER A 415 -5.62 21.49 11.44
CA SER A 415 -5.96 20.53 12.51
C SER A 415 -4.83 19.52 12.79
N LEU A 416 -4.11 19.05 11.77
CA LEU A 416 -2.92 18.21 11.95
C LEU A 416 -1.80 18.94 12.69
N SER A 417 -1.53 20.19 12.33
CA SER A 417 -0.55 21.05 13.02
C SER A 417 -0.86 21.20 14.51
N VAL A 418 -2.13 21.47 14.87
CA VAL A 418 -2.53 21.56 16.28
C VAL A 418 -2.31 20.24 17.01
N ILE A 419 -2.70 19.10 16.41
CA ILE A 419 -2.48 17.78 17.01
C ILE A 419 -0.99 17.50 17.20
N TYR A 420 -0.15 17.84 16.23
CA TYR A 420 1.30 17.68 16.34
C TYR A 420 1.85 18.44 17.55
N GLN A 421 1.47 19.71 17.73
CA GLN A 421 1.87 20.49 18.90
C GLN A 421 1.38 19.88 20.22
N MET A 422 0.15 19.33 20.24
CA MET A 422 -0.38 18.67 21.43
C MET A 422 0.36 17.37 21.78
N LEU A 423 0.85 16.62 20.78
CA LEU A 423 1.59 15.38 20.98
C LEU A 423 2.96 15.57 21.63
N GLU A 424 3.54 16.77 21.52
CA GLU A 424 4.78 17.14 22.20
C GLU A 424 4.58 17.48 23.69
N SER A 425 3.33 17.67 24.13
CA SER A 425 2.97 17.88 25.54
C SER A 425 2.64 16.57 26.27
N ASP A 426 2.41 16.63 27.58
CA ASP A 426 1.96 15.50 28.42
C ASP A 426 0.47 15.09 28.18
N ALA A 427 -0.11 15.46 27.04
CA ALA A 427 -1.48 15.12 26.69
C ALA A 427 -1.66 13.61 26.45
N ALA A 428 -2.92 13.15 26.49
CA ALA A 428 -3.28 11.75 26.24
C ALA A 428 -2.99 11.33 24.77
N LYS A 429 -1.76 10.88 24.51
CA LYS A 429 -1.22 10.62 23.17
C LYS A 429 -2.06 9.63 22.36
N GLY A 430 -2.58 8.58 22.99
CA GLY A 430 -3.43 7.58 22.32
C GLY A 430 -4.61 8.22 21.57
N VAL A 431 -5.37 9.09 22.24
CA VAL A 431 -6.55 9.77 21.66
C VAL A 431 -6.16 10.76 20.57
N LEU A 432 -5.01 11.44 20.72
CA LEU A 432 -4.51 12.39 19.72
C LEU A 432 -4.09 11.69 18.43
N TYR A 433 -3.35 10.58 18.54
CA TYR A 433 -2.98 9.75 17.39
C TYR A 433 -4.20 9.16 16.68
N PHE A 434 -5.23 8.75 17.42
CA PHE A 434 -6.50 8.31 16.82
C PHE A 434 -7.20 9.43 16.04
N ARG A 435 -7.19 10.67 16.53
CA ARG A 435 -7.74 11.80 15.77
C ARG A 435 -6.91 12.14 14.54
N GLN A 436 -5.60 12.04 14.68
CA GLN A 436 -4.67 12.23 13.58
C GLN A 436 -4.97 11.24 12.45
N SER A 437 -5.24 9.96 12.77
CA SER A 437 -5.61 8.97 11.75
C SER A 437 -6.89 9.34 11.01
N LEU A 438 -7.93 9.80 11.71
CA LEU A 438 -9.18 10.26 11.08
C LEU A 438 -8.99 11.45 10.12
N LEU A 439 -8.11 12.40 10.46
CA LEU A 439 -7.77 13.52 9.58
C LEU A 439 -6.95 13.07 8.37
N LEU A 440 -5.99 12.17 8.57
CA LEU A 440 -5.16 11.64 7.50
C LEU A 440 -5.99 10.82 6.50
N LEU A 441 -7.02 10.09 6.94
CA LEU A 441 -7.99 9.45 6.04
C LEU A 441 -8.74 10.49 5.20
N ARG A 442 -9.19 11.61 5.80
CA ARG A 442 -9.84 12.70 5.05
C ARG A 442 -8.93 13.37 4.02
N LEU A 443 -7.63 13.42 4.30
CA LEU A 443 -6.60 13.96 3.41
C LEU A 443 -6.09 12.95 2.38
N SER A 444 -6.69 11.77 2.29
CA SER A 444 -6.27 10.68 1.40
C SER A 444 -4.84 10.19 1.64
N CYS A 445 -4.44 10.12 2.92
CA CYS A 445 -3.13 9.61 3.37
C CYS A 445 -3.30 8.33 4.22
N PRO A 446 -3.76 7.20 3.65
CA PRO A 446 -4.13 6.00 4.40
C PRO A 446 -2.95 5.35 5.13
N GLU A 447 -1.75 5.36 4.54
CA GLU A 447 -0.55 4.80 5.16
C GLU A 447 -0.15 5.58 6.43
N ALA A 448 -0.19 6.91 6.36
CA ALA A 448 0.06 7.75 7.52
C ALA A 448 -1.04 7.56 8.57
N ALA A 449 -2.30 7.44 8.13
CA ALA A 449 -3.41 7.17 9.04
C ALA A 449 -3.24 5.85 9.81
N MET A 450 -2.85 4.77 9.11
CA MET A 450 -2.58 3.47 9.73
C MET A 450 -1.40 3.53 10.71
N ARG A 451 -0.31 4.24 10.36
CA ARG A 451 0.80 4.50 11.30
C ARG A 451 0.33 5.23 12.56
N SER A 452 -0.47 6.28 12.41
CA SER A 452 -1.06 7.00 13.56
C SER A 452 -1.94 6.08 14.40
N LEU A 453 -2.75 5.22 13.78
CA LEU A 453 -3.60 4.28 14.52
C LEU A 453 -2.79 3.22 15.30
N GLN A 454 -1.68 2.74 14.73
CA GLN A 454 -0.73 1.88 15.44
C GLN A 454 -0.07 2.61 16.62
N LEU A 455 0.32 3.87 16.45
CA LEU A 455 0.85 4.70 17.53
C LEU A 455 -0.20 4.95 18.63
N ALA A 456 -1.49 5.09 18.25
CA ALA A 456 -2.59 5.21 19.20
C ALA A 456 -2.68 3.96 20.09
N ARG A 457 -2.61 2.77 19.49
CA ARG A 457 -2.58 1.48 20.20
C ARG A 457 -1.38 1.36 21.14
N GLN A 458 -0.19 1.74 20.69
CA GLN A 458 1.04 1.68 21.50
C GLN A 458 0.99 2.64 22.70
N ASN A 459 0.38 3.81 22.51
CA ASN A 459 0.23 4.84 23.54
C ASN A 459 -1.13 4.80 24.25
N ALA A 460 -1.85 3.68 24.19
CA ALA A 460 -3.12 3.51 24.90
C ALA A 460 -2.87 3.54 26.42
N ALA A 461 -3.61 4.40 27.14
CA ALA A 461 -3.43 4.56 28.58
C ALA A 461 -4.05 3.41 29.37
N THR A 462 -5.00 2.70 28.76
CA THR A 462 -5.80 1.65 29.39
C THR A 462 -6.12 0.53 28.41
N GLU A 463 -6.46 -0.65 28.93
CA GLU A 463 -6.77 -1.81 28.10
C GLU A 463 -8.00 -1.60 27.22
N HIS A 464 -9.07 -0.97 27.75
CA HIS A 464 -10.27 -0.72 26.96
C HIS A 464 -10.01 0.20 25.75
N GLU A 465 -9.10 1.17 25.86
CA GLU A 465 -8.68 2.03 24.73
C GLU A 465 -7.84 1.24 23.72
N ARG A 466 -6.94 0.37 24.20
CA ARG A 466 -6.13 -0.50 23.33
C ARG A 466 -7.02 -1.36 22.46
N LEU A 467 -8.04 -1.99 23.05
CA LEU A 467 -9.03 -2.81 22.33
C LEU A 467 -9.80 -2.00 21.28
N VAL A 468 -10.18 -0.75 21.58
CA VAL A 468 -10.82 0.14 20.60
C VAL A 468 -9.90 0.38 19.40
N TYR A 469 -8.62 0.71 19.64
CA TYR A 469 -7.68 0.97 18.55
C TYR A 469 -7.37 -0.30 17.75
N GLU A 470 -7.23 -1.45 18.40
CA GLU A 470 -7.12 -2.74 17.72
C GLU A 470 -8.34 -3.03 16.85
N GLY A 471 -9.54 -2.75 17.36
CA GLY A 471 -10.77 -2.93 16.61
C GLY A 471 -10.87 -2.03 15.37
N TRP A 472 -10.40 -0.76 15.45
CA TRP A 472 -10.28 0.11 14.28
C TRP A 472 -9.24 -0.40 13.27
N ILE A 473 -8.10 -0.93 13.73
CA ILE A 473 -7.08 -1.50 12.83
C ILE A 473 -7.66 -2.70 12.08
N LEU A 474 -8.37 -3.58 12.79
CA LEU A 474 -9.02 -4.75 12.20
C LEU A 474 -10.10 -4.34 11.20
N TYR A 475 -10.94 -3.37 11.56
CA TYR A 475 -11.94 -2.80 10.66
C TYR A 475 -11.31 -2.23 9.38
N ASP A 476 -10.31 -1.35 9.51
CA ASP A 476 -9.62 -0.71 8.37
C ASP A 476 -8.84 -1.73 7.49
N THR A 477 -8.53 -2.92 8.02
CA THR A 477 -7.86 -4.01 7.29
C THR A 477 -8.83 -5.08 6.78
N GLY A 478 -10.14 -4.86 6.89
CA GLY A 478 -11.18 -5.75 6.35
C GLY A 478 -11.62 -6.89 7.28
N HIS A 479 -11.10 -6.95 8.51
CA HIS A 479 -11.46 -7.94 9.52
C HIS A 479 -12.60 -7.41 10.43
N CYS A 480 -13.74 -7.03 9.82
CA CYS A 480 -14.83 -6.33 10.51
C CYS A 480 -15.42 -7.09 11.70
N GLU A 481 -15.56 -8.41 11.60
CA GLU A 481 -16.09 -9.27 12.69
C GLU A 481 -15.16 -9.28 13.91
N GLU A 482 -13.84 -9.41 13.69
CA GLU A 482 -12.85 -9.35 14.76
C GLU A 482 -12.83 -7.94 15.39
N GLY A 483 -12.96 -6.90 14.56
CA GLY A 483 -13.11 -5.51 15.02
C GLY A 483 -14.34 -5.30 15.91
N LEU A 484 -15.46 -5.92 15.55
CA LEU A 484 -16.70 -5.90 16.34
C LEU A 484 -16.51 -6.60 17.69
N HIS A 485 -15.87 -7.77 17.70
CA HIS A 485 -15.55 -8.48 18.93
C HIS A 485 -14.67 -7.63 19.87
N LYS A 486 -13.66 -6.95 19.33
CA LYS A 486 -12.80 -6.03 20.11
C LYS A 486 -13.59 -4.87 20.71
N ALA A 487 -14.56 -4.33 19.99
CA ALA A 487 -15.45 -3.29 20.52
C ALA A 487 -16.30 -3.83 21.69
N GLU A 488 -16.80 -5.07 21.59
CA GLU A 488 -17.56 -5.73 22.66
C GLU A 488 -16.73 -5.98 23.91
N GLU A 489 -15.53 -6.53 23.76
CA GLU A 489 -14.57 -6.72 24.86
C GLU A 489 -14.30 -5.38 25.56
N SER A 490 -14.08 -4.31 24.80
CA SER A 490 -13.87 -2.97 25.36
C SER A 490 -15.06 -2.46 26.15
N ILE A 491 -16.29 -2.60 25.62
CA ILE A 491 -17.53 -2.18 26.29
C ILE A 491 -17.73 -2.93 27.62
N GLN A 492 -17.40 -4.22 27.66
CA GLN A 492 -17.49 -5.04 28.88
C GLN A 492 -16.53 -4.55 29.98
N LEU A 493 -15.33 -4.11 29.60
CA LEU A 493 -14.37 -3.51 30.53
C LEU A 493 -14.80 -2.12 30.98
N LYS A 494 -15.17 -1.26 30.03
CA LYS A 494 -15.63 0.10 30.30
C LYS A 494 -16.48 0.63 29.14
N ARG A 495 -17.70 1.03 29.48
CA ARG A 495 -18.61 1.76 28.59
C ARG A 495 -18.01 3.13 28.24
N SER A 496 -17.43 3.25 27.03
CA SER A 496 -16.85 4.49 26.50
C SER A 496 -17.54 4.91 25.20
N PHE A 497 -17.44 6.20 24.86
CA PHE A 497 -17.98 6.71 23.60
C PHE A 497 -17.37 5.96 22.41
N GLU A 498 -16.05 5.79 22.41
CA GLU A 498 -15.30 5.23 21.29
C GLU A 498 -15.64 3.77 21.03
N ALA A 499 -15.87 2.97 22.08
CA ALA A 499 -16.20 1.56 21.93
C ALA A 499 -17.62 1.36 21.36
N PHE A 500 -18.61 2.14 21.83
CA PHE A 500 -19.94 2.14 21.22
C PHE A 500 -19.93 2.66 19.78
N PHE A 501 -19.14 3.71 19.52
CA PHE A 501 -19.03 4.30 18.20
C PHE A 501 -18.38 3.35 17.20
N LEU A 502 -17.28 2.67 17.57
CA LEU A 502 -16.67 1.61 16.75
C LEU A 502 -17.65 0.48 16.47
N LYS A 503 -18.33 -0.03 17.52
CA LYS A 503 -19.31 -1.13 17.35
C LYS A 503 -20.44 -0.73 16.41
N ALA A 504 -20.95 0.50 16.54
CA ALA A 504 -21.98 1.03 15.65
C ALA A 504 -21.51 1.10 14.19
N TYR A 505 -20.26 1.53 13.95
CA TYR A 505 -19.66 1.58 12.61
C TYR A 505 -19.46 0.20 12.01
N ALA A 506 -18.77 -0.69 12.73
CA ALA A 506 -18.48 -2.04 12.23
C ALA A 506 -19.77 -2.82 11.94
N LEU A 507 -20.81 -2.65 12.77
CA LEU A 507 -22.11 -3.29 12.56
C LEU A 507 -22.87 -2.70 11.34
N ALA A 508 -22.83 -1.38 11.16
CA ALA A 508 -23.49 -0.73 10.03
C ALA A 508 -22.88 -1.13 8.67
N ASP A 509 -21.58 -1.41 8.64
CA ASP A 509 -20.86 -1.81 7.43
C ASP A 509 -21.00 -3.32 7.12
N SER A 510 -20.97 -4.17 8.17
CA SER A 510 -21.05 -5.63 8.03
C SER A 510 -22.45 -6.16 7.71
N SER A 511 -23.51 -5.42 8.03
CA SER A 511 -24.88 -5.90 7.89
C SER A 511 -25.73 -5.02 6.97
N LEU A 512 -26.19 -5.61 5.86
CA LEU A 512 -27.12 -4.99 4.90
C LEU A 512 -28.59 -5.09 5.37
N ASP A 513 -28.84 -5.72 6.52
CA ASP A 513 -30.19 -5.99 7.02
C ASP A 513 -30.79 -4.80 7.78
N SER A 514 -32.04 -4.46 7.43
CA SER A 514 -32.83 -3.40 8.09
C SER A 514 -33.03 -3.63 9.61
N SER A 515 -32.90 -4.87 10.09
CA SER A 515 -32.96 -5.19 11.53
C SER A 515 -31.81 -4.59 12.33
N CYS A 516 -30.62 -4.46 11.73
CA CYS A 516 -29.43 -3.95 12.41
C CYS A 516 -29.48 -2.43 12.64
N SER A 517 -30.24 -1.69 11.83
CA SER A 517 -30.39 -0.24 12.00
C SER A 517 -30.93 0.15 13.37
N SER A 518 -31.82 -0.67 13.95
CA SER A 518 -32.35 -0.45 15.30
C SER A 518 -31.28 -0.59 16.39
N THR A 519 -30.41 -1.59 16.25
CA THR A 519 -29.27 -1.83 17.13
C THR A 519 -28.23 -0.71 16.99
N VAL A 520 -27.91 -0.29 15.76
CA VAL A 520 -26.97 0.81 15.49
C VAL A 520 -27.46 2.12 16.11
N VAL A 521 -28.76 2.44 15.99
CA VAL A 521 -29.38 3.59 16.67
C VAL A 521 -29.15 3.51 18.18
N SER A 522 -29.47 2.36 18.80
CA SER A 522 -29.26 2.17 20.24
C SER A 522 -27.81 2.33 20.66
N LEU A 523 -26.85 1.85 19.86
CA LEU A 523 -25.43 1.98 20.12
C LEU A 523 -24.96 3.44 20.04
N LEU A 524 -25.42 4.19 19.05
CA LEU A 524 -25.09 5.62 18.91
C LEU A 524 -25.73 6.46 20.02
N GLU A 525 -26.94 6.14 20.45
CA GLU A 525 -27.57 6.78 21.61
C GLU A 525 -26.80 6.48 22.91
N ASP A 526 -26.33 5.24 23.08
CA ASP A 526 -25.49 4.87 24.22
C ASP A 526 -24.11 5.54 24.18
N ALA A 527 -23.54 5.74 22.98
CA ALA A 527 -22.34 6.56 22.80
C ALA A 527 -22.59 8.01 23.26
N LEU A 528 -23.72 8.62 22.86
CA LEU A 528 -24.08 9.99 23.23
C LEU A 528 -24.32 10.19 24.73
N LYS A 529 -24.69 9.13 25.47
CA LYS A 529 -24.80 9.14 26.94
C LYS A 529 -23.43 9.12 27.63
N CYS A 530 -22.38 8.69 26.94
CA CYS A 530 -21.02 8.63 27.49
C CYS A 530 -20.33 10.02 27.48
N PRO A 531 -19.43 10.30 28.45
CA PRO A 531 -18.64 11.53 28.45
C PRO A 531 -17.84 11.68 27.16
N SER A 532 -18.04 12.80 26.47
CA SER A 532 -17.41 13.10 25.18
C SER A 532 -17.43 14.61 24.90
N ASP A 533 -16.50 15.08 24.06
CA ASP A 533 -16.45 16.47 23.61
C ASP A 533 -17.47 16.76 22.51
N ARG A 534 -17.62 18.05 22.18
CA ARG A 534 -18.56 18.52 21.15
C ARG A 534 -18.25 17.93 19.77
N LEU A 535 -16.97 17.67 19.48
CA LEU A 535 -16.57 17.14 18.19
C LEU A 535 -17.10 15.72 17.98
N ARG A 536 -16.83 14.83 18.94
CA ARG A 536 -17.30 13.44 18.96
C ARG A 536 -18.83 13.37 18.98
N LYS A 537 -19.47 14.19 19.79
CA LYS A 537 -20.94 14.31 19.81
C LYS A 537 -21.51 14.71 18.45
N GLY A 538 -20.86 15.65 17.76
CA GLY A 538 -21.24 16.06 16.41
C GLY A 538 -21.19 14.91 15.41
N GLN A 539 -20.13 14.09 15.45
CA GLN A 539 -19.98 12.91 14.59
C GLN A 539 -21.06 11.86 14.89
N ALA A 540 -21.29 11.53 16.17
CA ALA A 540 -22.33 10.58 16.55
C ALA A 540 -23.74 11.05 16.14
N LEU A 541 -24.08 12.33 16.34
CA LEU A 541 -25.35 12.90 15.89
C LEU A 541 -25.50 12.88 14.36
N ASN A 542 -24.43 13.19 13.63
CA ASN A 542 -24.43 13.13 12.16
C ASN A 542 -24.72 11.70 11.67
N ASN A 543 -24.07 10.70 12.27
CA ASN A 543 -24.24 9.31 11.87
C ASN A 543 -25.60 8.77 12.30
N LEU A 544 -26.06 9.13 13.50
CA LEU A 544 -27.40 8.79 13.97
C LEU A 544 -28.48 9.34 13.04
N GLY A 545 -28.30 10.59 12.58
CA GLY A 545 -29.12 11.18 11.54
C GLY A 545 -29.14 10.36 10.25
N SER A 546 -27.98 9.86 9.80
CA SER A 546 -27.89 9.03 8.59
C SER A 546 -28.68 7.73 8.74
N VAL A 547 -28.52 7.03 9.86
CA VAL A 547 -29.25 5.79 10.12
C VAL A 547 -30.76 6.05 10.21
N TYR A 548 -31.18 7.18 10.77
CA TYR A 548 -32.60 7.56 10.77
C TYR A 548 -33.14 7.85 9.37
N VAL A 549 -32.33 8.46 8.49
CA VAL A 549 -32.70 8.61 7.07
C VAL A 549 -32.92 7.25 6.42
N ASP A 550 -32.00 6.31 6.63
CA ASP A 550 -32.07 4.97 6.04
C ASP A 550 -33.28 4.18 6.60
N CYS A 551 -33.70 4.46 7.84
CA CYS A 551 -34.95 3.96 8.43
C CYS A 551 -36.23 4.70 8.01
N GLY A 552 -36.13 5.73 7.15
CA GLY A 552 -37.26 6.58 6.75
C GLY A 552 -37.79 7.55 7.83
N LYS A 553 -37.11 7.67 8.97
CA LYS A 553 -37.49 8.55 10.09
C LYS A 553 -36.92 9.96 9.90
N LEU A 554 -37.42 10.66 8.87
CA LEU A 554 -36.86 11.94 8.41
C LEU A 554 -36.90 13.07 9.44
N ASP A 555 -37.93 13.12 10.30
CA ASP A 555 -38.04 14.15 11.34
C ASP A 555 -36.95 14.01 12.41
N LEU A 556 -36.75 12.78 12.90
CA LEU A 556 -35.67 12.48 13.86
C LEU A 556 -34.29 12.71 13.25
N ALA A 557 -34.12 12.40 11.96
CA ALA A 557 -32.89 12.69 11.24
C ALA A 557 -32.61 14.20 11.18
N ALA A 558 -33.60 15.01 10.81
CA ALA A 558 -33.48 16.47 10.79
C ALA A 558 -33.10 17.02 12.16
N ASP A 559 -33.73 16.55 13.24
CA ASP A 559 -33.42 16.97 14.60
C ASP A 559 -31.98 16.65 15.00
N CYS A 560 -31.48 15.47 14.62
CA CYS A 560 -30.09 15.07 14.84
C CYS A 560 -29.11 15.99 14.11
N TYR A 561 -29.35 16.27 12.82
CA TYR A 561 -28.48 17.17 12.04
C TYR A 561 -28.53 18.61 12.54
N ILE A 562 -29.70 19.14 12.88
CA ILE A 562 -29.85 20.48 13.49
C ILE A 562 -29.10 20.54 14.82
N SER A 563 -29.18 19.49 15.64
CA SER A 563 -28.44 19.40 16.90
C SER A 563 -26.93 19.35 16.68
N ALA A 564 -26.47 18.61 15.67
CA ALA A 564 -25.06 18.59 15.28
C ALA A 564 -24.57 19.96 14.79
N LEU A 565 -25.38 20.68 14.01
CA LEU A 565 -25.07 22.04 13.54
C LEU A 565 -25.02 23.06 14.69
N LYS A 566 -25.90 22.94 15.70
CA LYS A 566 -25.86 23.78 16.92
C LYS A 566 -24.54 23.66 17.68
N ILE A 567 -23.89 22.51 17.62
CA ILE A 567 -22.55 22.28 18.17
C ILE A 567 -21.45 22.40 17.09
N ARG A 568 -21.70 23.17 16.03
CA ARG A 568 -20.76 23.52 14.95
C ARG A 568 -20.18 22.33 14.17
N HIS A 569 -20.88 21.21 14.09
CA HIS A 569 -20.48 20.10 13.21
C HIS A 569 -20.90 20.39 11.76
N THR A 570 -20.09 21.15 11.03
CA THR A 570 -20.42 21.71 9.70
C THR A 570 -20.84 20.65 8.66
N ARG A 571 -20.31 19.43 8.71
CA ARG A 571 -20.69 18.35 7.78
C ARG A 571 -22.15 17.90 7.88
N ALA A 572 -22.84 18.20 8.99
CA ALA A 572 -24.26 17.88 9.15
C ALA A 572 -25.17 18.63 8.14
N HIS A 573 -24.69 19.72 7.52
CA HIS A 573 -25.37 20.37 6.39
C HIS A 573 -25.67 19.38 5.25
N GLN A 574 -24.73 18.47 4.96
CA GLN A 574 -24.91 17.45 3.92
C GLN A 574 -26.06 16.48 4.23
N GLY A 575 -26.13 16.03 5.49
CA GLY A 575 -27.20 15.14 5.94
C GLY A 575 -28.57 15.82 5.94
N LEU A 576 -28.62 17.08 6.39
CA LEU A 576 -29.86 17.87 6.37
C LEU A 576 -30.35 18.14 4.93
N ALA A 577 -29.44 18.40 4.00
CA ALA A 577 -29.77 18.52 2.58
C ALA A 577 -30.42 17.23 2.02
N ARG A 578 -29.87 16.06 2.38
CA ARG A 578 -30.45 14.74 2.02
C ARG A 578 -31.88 14.60 2.56
N VAL A 579 -32.14 15.05 3.79
CA VAL A 579 -33.50 15.03 4.37
C VAL A 579 -34.46 15.93 3.59
N HIS A 580 -34.06 17.15 3.25
CA HIS A 580 -34.89 18.06 2.42
C HIS A 580 -35.21 17.45 1.06
N PHE A 581 -34.21 16.85 0.40
CA PHE A 581 -34.39 16.18 -0.88
C PHE A 581 -35.39 15.02 -0.79
N LEU A 582 -35.28 14.17 0.23
CA LEU A 582 -36.20 13.04 0.44
C LEU A 582 -37.63 13.49 0.80
N ARG A 583 -37.81 14.70 1.33
CA ARG A 583 -39.12 15.35 1.50
C ARG A 583 -39.67 15.99 0.22
N GLY A 584 -38.92 15.93 -0.88
CA GLY A 584 -39.29 16.53 -2.17
C GLY A 584 -38.89 17.99 -2.34
N ASP A 585 -38.19 18.59 -1.38
CA ASP A 585 -37.74 19.98 -1.44
C ASP A 585 -36.29 20.08 -1.94
N ARG A 586 -36.12 20.03 -3.26
CA ARG A 586 -34.81 20.15 -3.92
C ARG A 586 -34.16 21.52 -3.70
N ASN A 587 -34.96 22.58 -3.64
CA ASN A 587 -34.44 23.94 -3.45
C ASN A 587 -33.85 24.10 -2.05
N ALA A 588 -34.55 23.64 -1.01
CA ALA A 588 -34.00 23.65 0.35
C ALA A 588 -32.74 22.77 0.47
N ALA A 589 -32.69 21.62 -0.20
CA ALA A 589 -31.50 20.78 -0.24
C ALA A 589 -30.30 21.51 -0.89
N TYR A 590 -30.53 22.18 -2.02
CA TYR A 590 -29.51 22.96 -2.71
C TYR A 590 -28.99 24.12 -1.84
N GLU A 591 -29.88 24.88 -1.20
CA GLU A 591 -29.51 26.00 -0.30
C GLU A 591 -28.76 25.53 0.96
N GLU A 592 -29.12 24.37 1.50
CA GLU A 592 -28.41 23.77 2.64
C GLU A 592 -26.97 23.39 2.25
N MET A 593 -26.77 22.85 1.04
CA MET A 593 -25.43 22.57 0.51
C MET A 593 -24.63 23.84 0.19
N THR A 594 -25.28 24.92 -0.27
CA THR A 594 -24.64 26.23 -0.45
C THR A 594 -24.07 26.75 0.87
N ARG A 595 -24.80 26.62 1.98
CA ARG A 595 -24.31 26.95 3.33
C ARG A 595 -23.10 26.11 3.76
N LEU A 596 -23.00 24.85 3.32
CA LEU A 596 -21.80 24.03 3.55
C LEU A 596 -20.61 24.57 2.76
N ILE A 597 -20.80 24.91 1.48
CA ILE A 597 -19.76 25.43 0.59
C ILE A 597 -19.17 26.74 1.12
N GLU A 598 -20.00 27.63 1.67
CA GLU A 598 -19.57 28.91 2.26
C GLU A 598 -18.70 28.75 3.52
N LYS A 599 -18.88 27.66 4.26
CA LYS A 599 -18.18 27.42 5.54
C LYS A 599 -16.94 26.53 5.42
N ALA A 600 -16.92 25.63 4.44
CA ALA A 600 -15.86 24.64 4.30
C ALA A 600 -14.67 25.22 3.52
N GLN A 601 -13.48 25.18 4.12
CA GLN A 601 -12.24 25.59 3.44
C GLN A 601 -11.87 24.64 2.30
N ASN A 602 -12.22 23.35 2.42
CA ASN A 602 -12.16 22.37 1.33
C ASN A 602 -13.57 21.88 0.99
N ASN A 603 -14.09 22.26 -0.18
CA ASN A 603 -15.50 22.12 -0.54
C ASN A 603 -15.77 21.34 -1.83
N ALA A 604 -14.77 20.69 -2.44
CA ALA A 604 -14.99 19.87 -3.65
C ALA A 604 -16.06 18.78 -3.41
N SER A 605 -16.03 18.13 -2.25
CA SER A 605 -17.07 17.17 -1.83
C SER A 605 -18.46 17.78 -1.76
N ALA A 606 -18.54 19.06 -1.38
CA ALA A 606 -19.82 19.74 -1.19
C ALA A 606 -20.43 20.15 -2.54
N TYR A 607 -19.62 20.60 -3.50
CA TYR A 607 -20.06 20.80 -4.88
C TYR A 607 -20.55 19.50 -5.52
N GLU A 608 -19.82 18.40 -5.33
CA GLU A 608 -20.22 17.08 -5.84
C GLU A 608 -21.60 16.69 -5.31
N LYS A 609 -21.80 16.80 -3.98
CA LYS A 609 -23.07 16.46 -3.35
C LYS A 609 -24.20 17.41 -3.73
N ARG A 610 -23.92 18.70 -3.92
CA ARG A 610 -24.93 19.67 -4.37
C ARG A 610 -25.40 19.41 -5.79
N SER A 611 -24.52 18.89 -6.64
CA SER A 611 -24.85 18.55 -8.04
C SER A 611 -25.98 17.53 -8.17
N GLU A 612 -26.23 16.72 -7.13
CA GLU A 612 -27.32 15.74 -7.03
C GLU A 612 -28.70 16.40 -6.82
N TYR A 613 -28.74 17.68 -6.39
CA TYR A 613 -29.96 18.39 -5.98
C TYR A 613 -30.40 19.50 -6.94
N CYS A 614 -29.73 19.67 -8.07
CA CYS A 614 -30.00 20.75 -9.04
C CYS A 614 -30.33 20.24 -10.44
N ASP A 615 -30.77 21.17 -11.30
CA ASP A 615 -31.05 20.88 -12.71
C ASP A 615 -29.76 20.71 -13.52
N ARG A 616 -29.88 20.07 -14.69
CA ARG A 616 -28.76 19.66 -15.55
C ARG A 616 -27.66 20.73 -15.78
N GLU A 617 -28.05 21.98 -15.99
CA GLU A 617 -27.08 23.09 -16.21
C GLU A 617 -26.28 23.42 -14.94
N LEU A 618 -26.96 23.49 -13.79
CA LEU A 618 -26.31 23.71 -12.50
C LEU A 618 -25.47 22.50 -12.09
N THR A 619 -25.95 21.28 -12.37
CA THR A 619 -25.18 20.04 -12.14
C THR A 619 -23.88 20.08 -12.92
N LYS A 620 -23.92 20.50 -14.19
CA LYS A 620 -22.72 20.63 -15.02
C LYS A 620 -21.74 21.65 -14.42
N ALA A 621 -22.22 22.83 -14.03
CA ALA A 621 -21.38 23.87 -13.42
C ALA A 621 -20.75 23.41 -12.09
N ASP A 622 -21.52 22.74 -11.22
CA ASP A 622 -21.02 22.20 -9.97
C ASP A 622 -19.97 21.11 -10.21
N LEU A 623 -20.21 20.18 -11.14
CA LEU A 623 -19.24 19.13 -11.47
C LEU A 623 -17.97 19.64 -12.16
N GLU A 624 -18.06 20.71 -12.95
CA GLU A 624 -16.89 21.42 -13.46
C GLU A 624 -16.05 21.99 -12.31
N MET A 625 -16.71 22.63 -11.33
CA MET A 625 -16.03 23.12 -10.13
C MET A 625 -15.38 21.98 -9.32
N VAL A 626 -16.05 20.83 -9.18
CA VAL A 626 -15.45 19.64 -8.54
C VAL A 626 -14.13 19.27 -9.20
N THR A 627 -14.09 19.13 -10.52
CA THR A 627 -12.84 18.75 -11.22
C THR A 627 -11.75 19.81 -11.17
N GLN A 628 -12.11 21.09 -10.98
CA GLN A 628 -11.13 22.17 -10.81
C GLN A 628 -10.47 22.14 -9.43
N LEU A 629 -11.26 21.85 -8.40
CA LEU A 629 -10.84 21.79 -7.00
C LEU A 629 -10.19 20.45 -6.63
N ASP A 630 -10.76 19.35 -7.10
CA ASP A 630 -10.34 17.98 -6.83
C ASP A 630 -10.56 17.09 -8.07
N PRO A 631 -9.57 17.03 -8.97
CA PRO A 631 -9.61 16.19 -10.17
C PRO A 631 -9.57 14.69 -9.83
N LEU A 632 -9.27 14.28 -8.60
CA LEU A 632 -9.27 12.88 -8.21
C LEU A 632 -10.68 12.36 -7.91
N ARG A 633 -11.71 13.23 -7.86
CA ARG A 633 -13.09 12.78 -7.71
C ARG A 633 -13.60 12.13 -8.99
N VAL A 634 -14.08 10.91 -8.86
CA VAL A 634 -14.45 10.04 -9.98
C VAL A 634 -15.84 10.35 -10.54
N TYR A 635 -16.76 10.80 -9.68
CA TYR A 635 -18.16 11.03 -10.05
C TYR A 635 -18.35 12.03 -11.22
N PRO A 636 -17.68 13.19 -11.26
CA PRO A 636 -17.79 14.11 -12.39
C PRO A 636 -17.44 13.51 -13.75
N TYR A 637 -16.46 12.61 -13.81
CA TYR A 637 -16.06 11.94 -15.06
C TYR A 637 -17.10 10.91 -15.48
N ARG A 638 -17.60 10.09 -14.54
CA ARG A 638 -18.68 9.13 -14.78
C ARG A 638 -19.94 9.81 -15.30
N TYR A 639 -20.36 10.89 -14.65
CA TYR A 639 -21.55 11.64 -15.02
C TYR A 639 -21.43 12.22 -16.44
N ARG A 640 -20.33 12.95 -16.73
CA ARG A 640 -20.13 13.54 -18.06
C ARG A 640 -20.02 12.48 -19.15
N ALA A 641 -19.36 11.36 -18.88
CA ALA A 641 -19.24 10.27 -19.83
C ALA A 641 -20.60 9.60 -20.11
N ALA A 642 -21.42 9.36 -19.08
CA ALA A 642 -22.78 8.84 -19.24
C ALA A 642 -23.67 9.80 -20.05
N VAL A 643 -23.67 11.09 -19.73
CA VAL A 643 -24.42 12.11 -20.47
C VAL A 643 -24.00 12.18 -21.94
N SER A 644 -22.70 12.03 -22.23
CA SER A 644 -22.18 11.96 -23.60
C SER A 644 -22.61 10.67 -24.31
N MET A 645 -22.62 9.53 -23.61
CA MET A 645 -23.09 8.25 -24.15
C MET A 645 -24.58 8.32 -24.52
N ASP A 646 -25.43 8.85 -23.63
CA ASP A 646 -26.86 9.06 -23.88
C ASP A 646 -27.11 10.04 -25.04
N SER A 647 -26.17 10.95 -25.29
CA SER A 647 -26.21 11.88 -26.42
C SER A 647 -25.60 11.30 -27.71
N HIS A 648 -25.36 9.98 -27.77
CA HIS A 648 -24.72 9.27 -28.89
C HIS A 648 -23.30 9.76 -29.24
N LYS A 649 -22.58 10.33 -28.28
CA LYS A 649 -21.20 10.80 -28.42
C LYS A 649 -20.22 9.80 -27.78
N GLU A 650 -20.26 8.57 -28.26
CA GLU A 650 -19.54 7.42 -27.69
C GLU A 650 -18.01 7.66 -27.57
N LYS A 651 -17.40 8.25 -28.60
CA LYS A 651 -15.97 8.57 -28.61
C LYS A 651 -15.60 9.61 -27.55
N GLU A 652 -16.43 10.62 -27.35
CA GLU A 652 -16.21 11.64 -26.31
C GLU A 652 -16.37 11.02 -24.92
N ALA A 653 -17.36 10.13 -24.74
CA ALA A 653 -17.57 9.41 -23.48
C ALA A 653 -16.37 8.53 -23.09
N ILE A 654 -15.86 7.72 -24.02
CA ILE A 654 -14.68 6.87 -23.78
C ILE A 654 -13.42 7.72 -23.55
N ALA A 655 -13.27 8.83 -24.27
CA ALA A 655 -12.16 9.76 -24.08
C ALA A 655 -12.20 10.41 -22.69
N GLU A 656 -13.39 10.79 -22.18
CA GLU A 656 -13.57 11.35 -20.85
C GLU A 656 -13.07 10.39 -19.76
N LEU A 657 -13.51 9.13 -19.81
CA LEU A 657 -13.07 8.10 -18.87
C LEU A 657 -11.58 7.79 -19.02
N SER A 658 -11.08 7.77 -20.26
CA SER A 658 -9.66 7.51 -20.53
C SER A 658 -8.74 8.59 -19.98
N ARG A 659 -9.16 9.86 -20.01
CA ARG A 659 -8.42 10.94 -19.36
C ARG A 659 -8.35 10.73 -17.85
N ALA A 660 -9.47 10.43 -17.21
CA ALA A 660 -9.51 10.19 -15.76
C ALA A 660 -8.64 8.98 -15.36
N ILE A 661 -8.79 7.85 -16.06
CA ILE A 661 -8.04 6.62 -15.79
C ILE A 661 -6.53 6.83 -15.94
N ALA A 662 -6.09 7.74 -16.82
CA ALA A 662 -4.67 8.01 -17.01
C ALA A 662 -3.96 8.54 -15.76
N PHE A 663 -4.66 9.23 -14.86
CA PHE A 663 -4.08 9.79 -13.63
C PHE A 663 -4.71 9.23 -12.34
N LYS A 664 -5.86 8.56 -12.43
CA LYS A 664 -6.49 7.83 -11.35
C LYS A 664 -7.21 6.59 -11.90
N ALA A 665 -6.55 5.45 -11.82
CA ALA A 665 -7.19 4.17 -12.07
C ALA A 665 -8.18 3.87 -10.92
N ASP A 666 -9.45 3.73 -11.24
CA ASP A 666 -10.53 3.44 -10.30
C ASP A 666 -11.39 2.31 -10.86
N LEU A 667 -11.84 1.41 -9.99
CA LEU A 667 -12.61 0.23 -10.36
C LEU A 667 -13.90 0.60 -11.11
N HIS A 668 -14.61 1.65 -10.67
CA HIS A 668 -15.84 2.11 -11.31
C HIS A 668 -15.59 2.75 -12.67
N LEU A 669 -14.47 3.46 -12.84
CA LEU A 669 -14.09 4.03 -14.14
C LEU A 669 -13.74 2.93 -15.14
N LEU A 670 -12.98 1.93 -14.72
CA LEU A 670 -12.62 0.77 -15.54
C LEU A 670 -13.86 -0.03 -15.93
N HIS A 671 -14.75 -0.32 -14.98
CA HIS A 671 -16.00 -1.02 -15.25
C HIS A 671 -16.88 -0.26 -16.25
N LEU A 672 -17.08 1.05 -16.04
CA LEU A 672 -17.90 1.86 -16.94
C LEU A 672 -17.29 1.96 -18.35
N ARG A 673 -15.96 2.11 -18.46
CA ARG A 673 -15.30 2.17 -19.77
C ARG A 673 -15.32 0.80 -20.46
N ALA A 674 -15.20 -0.30 -19.73
CA ALA A 674 -15.35 -1.64 -20.26
C ALA A 674 -16.77 -1.86 -20.84
N ALA A 675 -17.81 -1.43 -20.13
CA ALA A 675 -19.19 -1.49 -20.62
C ALA A 675 -19.41 -0.62 -21.86
N PHE A 676 -18.78 0.56 -21.93
CA PHE A 676 -18.83 1.41 -23.12
C PHE A 676 -18.11 0.78 -24.32
N HIS A 677 -16.96 0.14 -24.10
CA HIS A 677 -16.26 -0.63 -25.12
C HIS A 677 -17.11 -1.82 -25.62
N GLU A 678 -17.77 -2.56 -24.71
CA GLU A 678 -18.71 -3.63 -25.08
C GLU A 678 -19.86 -3.09 -25.95
N HIS A 679 -20.48 -1.97 -25.55
CA HIS A 679 -21.58 -1.35 -26.28
C HIS A 679 -21.21 -0.98 -27.73
N ILE A 680 -19.99 -0.47 -27.96
CA ILE A 680 -19.52 -0.12 -29.31
C ILE A 680 -18.89 -1.30 -30.07
N GLY A 681 -18.86 -2.50 -29.48
CA GLY A 681 -18.28 -3.70 -30.08
C GLY A 681 -16.75 -3.80 -30.02
N ASP A 682 -16.07 -2.98 -29.21
CA ASP A 682 -14.63 -3.09 -28.96
C ASP A 682 -14.33 -4.12 -27.85
N VAL A 683 -14.45 -5.40 -28.21
CA VAL A 683 -14.17 -6.55 -27.34
C VAL A 683 -12.77 -6.47 -26.72
N SER A 684 -11.79 -6.01 -27.50
CA SER A 684 -10.40 -5.92 -27.05
C SER A 684 -10.20 -4.88 -25.95
N GLY A 685 -10.82 -3.71 -26.09
CA GLY A 685 -10.81 -2.63 -25.11
C GLY A 685 -11.54 -3.05 -23.83
N ALA A 686 -12.70 -3.70 -23.98
CA ALA A 686 -13.48 -4.20 -22.86
C ALA A 686 -12.71 -5.24 -22.04
N LEU A 687 -12.16 -6.29 -22.67
CA LEU A 687 -11.37 -7.32 -21.97
C LEU A 687 -10.10 -6.77 -21.32
N ARG A 688 -9.49 -5.73 -21.90
CA ARG A 688 -8.34 -5.05 -21.30
C ARG A 688 -8.72 -4.38 -19.99
N ASP A 689 -9.84 -3.65 -19.98
CA ASP A 689 -10.32 -2.95 -18.78
C ASP A 689 -10.84 -3.94 -17.74
N CYS A 690 -11.49 -5.03 -18.16
CA CYS A 690 -11.86 -6.16 -17.28
C CYS A 690 -10.64 -6.71 -16.54
N ARG A 691 -9.56 -7.01 -17.29
CA ARG A 691 -8.31 -7.51 -16.71
C ARG A 691 -7.66 -6.53 -15.75
N ALA A 692 -7.70 -5.23 -16.07
CA ALA A 692 -7.20 -4.20 -15.18
C ALA A 692 -8.00 -4.13 -13.86
N ALA A 693 -9.33 -4.14 -13.95
CA ALA A 693 -10.22 -4.13 -12.79
C ALA A 693 -10.04 -5.40 -11.92
N LEU A 694 -10.01 -6.59 -12.54
CA LEU A 694 -9.82 -7.87 -11.84
C LEU A 694 -8.40 -8.04 -11.26
N SER A 695 -7.42 -7.26 -11.72
CA SER A 695 -6.10 -7.21 -11.09
C SER A 695 -6.10 -6.42 -9.77
N VAL A 696 -7.06 -5.50 -9.60
CA VAL A 696 -7.26 -4.73 -8.36
C VAL A 696 -8.15 -5.51 -7.39
N ASP A 697 -9.27 -6.05 -7.88
CA ASP A 697 -10.17 -6.91 -7.12
C ASP A 697 -10.53 -8.17 -7.91
N PRO A 698 -9.82 -9.30 -7.64
CA PRO A 698 -10.07 -10.56 -8.33
C PRO A 698 -11.47 -11.14 -8.12
N ASN A 699 -12.17 -10.73 -7.05
CA ASN A 699 -13.47 -11.26 -6.67
C ASN A 699 -14.63 -10.33 -7.04
N HIS A 700 -14.38 -9.24 -7.79
CA HIS A 700 -15.43 -8.33 -8.20
C HIS A 700 -16.44 -9.01 -9.15
N GLN A 701 -17.61 -9.34 -8.61
CA GLN A 701 -18.62 -10.15 -9.30
C GLN A 701 -19.11 -9.51 -10.62
N GLU A 702 -19.54 -8.25 -10.62
CA GLU A 702 -20.01 -7.57 -11.83
C GLU A 702 -18.95 -7.57 -12.94
N MET A 703 -17.68 -7.40 -12.54
CA MET A 703 -16.56 -7.38 -13.47
C MET A 703 -16.27 -8.78 -14.06
N LEU A 704 -16.41 -9.84 -13.26
CA LEU A 704 -16.32 -11.23 -13.73
C LEU A 704 -17.45 -11.57 -14.70
N GLU A 705 -18.67 -11.13 -14.42
CA GLU A 705 -19.84 -11.32 -15.29
C GLU A 705 -19.65 -10.62 -16.64
N LEU A 706 -19.22 -9.35 -16.62
CA LEU A 706 -18.89 -8.60 -17.83
C LEU A 706 -17.74 -9.27 -18.59
N HIS A 707 -16.66 -9.67 -17.91
CA HIS A 707 -15.55 -10.38 -18.54
C HIS A 707 -16.02 -11.65 -19.27
N ASN A 708 -16.81 -12.51 -18.60
CA ASN A 708 -17.31 -13.75 -19.19
C ASN A 708 -18.23 -13.50 -20.39
N ARG A 709 -19.11 -12.49 -20.29
CA ARG A 709 -20.00 -12.08 -21.39
C ARG A 709 -19.22 -11.60 -22.60
N VAL A 710 -18.25 -10.70 -22.41
CA VAL A 710 -17.40 -10.19 -23.51
C VAL A 710 -16.53 -11.31 -24.10
N ASN A 711 -15.97 -12.19 -23.25
CA ASN A 711 -15.13 -13.30 -23.72
C ASN A 711 -15.91 -14.31 -24.57
N SER A 712 -17.21 -14.49 -24.31
CA SER A 712 -18.09 -15.33 -25.14
C SER A 712 -18.40 -14.74 -26.53
N GLN A 713 -18.06 -13.47 -26.75
CA GLN A 713 -18.20 -12.78 -28.04
C GLN A 713 -16.92 -12.86 -28.89
N GLU A 714 -15.83 -13.44 -28.37
CA GLU A 714 -14.66 -13.78 -29.20
C GLU A 714 -15.00 -14.95 -30.14
N PRO A 715 -14.80 -14.80 -31.47
CA PRO A 715 -15.15 -15.81 -32.48
C PRO A 715 -14.26 -17.06 -32.47
#